data_AF-A0A7J2R409-F1
#
_entry.id   AF-A0A7J2R409-F1
#
_cell.length_a   1.000
_cell.length_b   1.000
_cell.length_c   1.000
_cell.angle_alpha   90.00
_cell.angle_beta   90.00
_cell.angle_gamma   90.00
#
_symmetry.space_group_name_H-M   'P 1'
#
loop_
_entity.id
_entity.type
_entity.pdbx_description
1 polymer ?
#
loop_
_entity_poly.entity_id
_entity_poly.type
_entity_poly.pdbx_seq_one_letter_code
_entity_poly.pdbx_strand_id
1 'polypeptide(L)'
;MNDKKATLKINNSIAEFSEGQTILEVARDARIYIPTLCYIENLTPYGGCRLCIVKVGGMRGYPTACSTPAQSDMEIITNDKDLRELRIEVLKLMLSEHPFSCLVCDNKKKCEDERKNIIKAGRSFGCFSCSSKEFCDLRQIANYLDIDDVEYQLEYKNSPLKRSDPFIEVDPNMCILCGKCVRICNELREIGAINFAHRGHDTKVSTAFDLLLLDTNCQFCGSCIDICPTSAITSRNTKWFDKSSKVTASICGFCNIGCRFDYFSHNEMLVESIPNKNNYLNNKQPCLFGRFCIVPFNNGKERLRYPLIRKDNDLIPSEWDEAYETIKENLLRYNPEEIAVLASSDLSNESAYILNKFSHKILKTNNITLSAFLNNKLNKSSLWRKANIKGVFKNITFNNNKSQEEIIRDIKRGKIKALYLTERLDNLDLLKSIEFLILQDIYPSNCFQDADVILPTSTFIEDTGSFNNSEHKINNFYKVTSKVGKSKSDWQIYCELAKVYDNLKGEEFKFSNSNEIFEEIKKEHPIGNLNDLENLMKNIKIPMHSFEENFSELINQPSILESFKYRGEKISNQVVDLKKLIEYRVFRKSGEKFNINVEKSKETRFKVISNIEIAINFYELVIEAPLIAKKAKPGNFLILMKKEISERIPITISDWDSTKGTITLYFQETGYSTRELTDLNSGDYIYSVVGPLGNEIQINNFGTVLLAGGCYGNGAIYPIAKALKSAGNKVLVILEARNENLFYLVKKFEEISDKITFCTSDGSKGLKGKILTGLEHIFNQSIKVDKFYFIGCTYMMKDASNFTKGHGNIPTYVSLSTIMIDGTGMCGCCRLSLIQEGEVVTKFACVDGPTFNGHQVDWDLLINREDQYKEPEVSIYQKRRCKAVEKFKSGEINE
;
A
#
# COMPACT_ATOMS: atom_id res chain seq x y z
N MET A 1 42.32 -39.58 17.11
CA MET A 1 43.49 -38.71 17.25
C MET A 1 43.02 -37.47 18.00
N ASN A 2 43.63 -37.14 19.13
CA ASN A 2 43.32 -35.94 19.90
C ASN A 2 43.90 -34.74 19.16
N ASP A 3 43.07 -33.98 18.45
CA ASP A 3 43.48 -32.71 17.84
C ASP A 3 43.85 -31.72 18.95
N LYS A 4 45.15 -31.50 19.14
CA LYS A 4 45.64 -30.32 19.88
C LYS A 4 45.20 -29.10 19.08
N LYS A 5 44.14 -28.42 19.52
CA LYS A 5 43.74 -27.14 18.95
C LYS A 5 44.89 -26.15 19.07
N ALA A 6 45.22 -25.50 17.96
CA ALA A 6 46.22 -24.45 17.93
C ALA A 6 45.75 -23.27 18.79
N THR A 7 46.69 -22.60 19.45
CA THR A 7 46.41 -21.46 20.33
C THR A 7 47.20 -20.23 19.91
N LEU A 8 46.61 -19.07 20.18
CA LEU A 8 47.27 -17.77 20.07
C LEU A 8 46.93 -16.92 21.28
N LYS A 9 47.63 -15.81 21.48
CA LYS A 9 47.44 -14.91 22.62
C LYS A 9 46.82 -13.61 22.15
N ILE A 10 45.61 -13.30 22.64
CA ILE A 10 44.94 -12.01 22.41
C ILE A 10 44.92 -11.25 23.73
N ASN A 11 45.60 -10.10 23.76
CA ASN A 11 45.88 -9.33 24.97
C ASN A 11 46.58 -10.23 26.01
N ASN A 12 45.91 -10.51 27.13
CA ASN A 12 46.41 -11.37 28.21
C ASN A 12 45.72 -12.75 28.25
N SER A 13 44.93 -13.09 27.24
CA SER A 13 44.14 -14.33 27.19
C SER A 13 44.62 -15.25 26.07
N ILE A 14 44.72 -16.55 26.37
CA ILE A 14 44.99 -17.59 25.38
C ILE A 14 43.65 -17.96 24.73
N ALA A 15 43.59 -17.93 23.41
CA ALA A 15 42.42 -18.33 22.63
C ALA A 15 42.77 -19.53 21.74
N GLU A 16 41.88 -20.51 21.73
CA GLU A 16 41.94 -21.64 20.79
C GLU A 16 41.37 -21.23 19.44
N PHE A 17 41.94 -21.76 18.35
CA PHE A 17 41.41 -21.55 17.01
C PHE A 17 41.47 -22.81 16.14
N SER A 18 40.64 -22.83 15.11
CA SER A 18 40.66 -23.81 14.02
C SER A 18 41.40 -23.26 12.81
N GLU A 19 42.09 -24.13 12.07
CA GLU A 19 42.82 -23.74 10.86
C GLU A 19 41.90 -23.01 9.87
N GLY A 20 42.38 -21.89 9.32
CA GLY A 20 41.63 -21.04 8.40
C GLY A 20 40.85 -19.89 9.05
N GLN A 21 40.66 -19.88 10.38
CA GLN A 21 40.04 -18.73 11.07
C GLN A 21 40.92 -17.49 10.97
N THR A 22 40.27 -16.32 10.88
CA THR A 22 40.92 -15.01 10.99
C THR A 22 41.05 -14.58 12.45
N ILE A 23 41.97 -13.65 12.75
CA ILE A 23 42.13 -13.08 14.11
C ILE A 23 40.78 -12.55 14.65
N LEU A 24 39.96 -11.95 13.79
CA LEU A 24 38.64 -11.43 14.20
C LEU A 24 37.66 -12.53 14.62
N GLU A 25 37.64 -13.66 13.91
CA GLU A 25 36.76 -14.79 14.24
C GLU A 25 37.19 -15.40 15.57
N VAL A 26 38.50 -15.63 15.77
CA VAL A 26 39.05 -16.13 17.04
C VAL A 26 38.74 -15.16 18.18
N ALA A 27 38.89 -13.86 17.97
CA ALA A 27 38.54 -12.86 18.96
C ALA A 27 37.06 -12.92 19.34
N ARG A 28 36.14 -13.10 18.37
CA ARG A 28 34.70 -13.22 18.63
C ARG A 28 34.35 -14.49 19.39
N ASP A 29 34.94 -15.63 19.04
CA ASP A 29 34.78 -16.90 19.76
C ASP A 29 35.24 -16.77 21.22
N ALA A 30 36.34 -16.04 21.44
CA ALA A 30 36.86 -15.68 22.76
C ALA A 30 36.11 -14.53 23.45
N ARG A 31 35.03 -14.01 22.85
CA ARG A 31 34.22 -12.87 23.36
C ARG A 31 35.02 -11.57 23.54
N ILE A 32 36.08 -11.39 22.77
CA ILE A 32 36.89 -10.17 22.69
C ILE A 32 36.33 -9.29 21.57
N TYR A 33 35.92 -8.07 21.93
CA TYR A 33 35.34 -7.12 20.98
C TYR A 33 36.42 -6.42 20.15
N ILE A 34 36.29 -6.51 18.82
CA ILE A 34 37.06 -5.71 17.85
C ILE A 34 36.06 -4.99 16.94
N PRO A 35 36.11 -3.66 16.82
CA PRO A 35 35.09 -2.89 16.09
C PRO A 35 35.16 -3.16 14.58
N THR A 36 33.99 -3.33 13.95
CA THR A 36 33.87 -3.59 12.51
C THR A 36 32.61 -2.95 11.93
N LEU A 37 32.71 -2.28 10.78
CA LEU A 37 31.56 -1.78 10.02
C LEU A 37 31.31 -2.54 8.71
N CYS A 38 32.34 -3.14 8.13
CA CYS A 38 32.25 -3.79 6.81
C CYS A 38 32.28 -5.33 6.85
N TYR A 39 32.48 -5.93 8.03
CA TYR A 39 32.56 -7.38 8.18
C TYR A 39 31.18 -8.02 8.06
N ILE A 40 31.09 -9.13 7.33
CA ILE A 40 29.92 -10.01 7.26
C ILE A 40 30.44 -11.41 7.59
N GLU A 41 29.78 -12.07 8.53
CA GLU A 41 30.09 -13.44 8.92
C GLU A 41 29.91 -14.41 7.75
N ASN A 42 30.83 -15.37 7.59
CA ASN A 42 30.82 -16.38 6.54
C ASN A 42 30.94 -15.85 5.10
N LEU A 43 31.39 -14.61 4.89
CA LEU A 43 31.75 -14.08 3.58
C LEU A 43 33.22 -13.68 3.52
N THR A 44 33.73 -13.43 2.32
CA THR A 44 35.16 -13.14 2.12
C THR A 44 35.65 -11.93 2.94
N PRO A 45 36.88 -11.93 3.47
CA PRO A 45 37.41 -10.74 4.13
C PRO A 45 37.47 -9.51 3.21
N TYR A 46 36.95 -8.36 3.68
CA TYR A 46 36.93 -7.12 2.88
C TYR A 46 37.93 -6.06 3.35
N GLY A 47 38.08 -5.85 4.67
CA GLY A 47 39.05 -4.90 5.23
C GLY A 47 38.82 -3.41 4.93
N GLY A 48 37.77 -3.03 4.18
CA GLY A 48 37.58 -1.66 3.69
C GLY A 48 37.39 -0.60 4.77
N CYS A 49 36.71 -0.91 5.89
CA CYS A 49 36.45 0.10 6.93
C CYS A 49 37.65 0.37 7.87
N ARG A 50 38.68 -0.49 7.86
CA ARG A 50 39.90 -0.39 8.69
C ARG A 50 39.73 -0.24 10.21
N LEU A 51 38.52 -0.34 10.77
CA LEU A 51 38.32 -0.27 12.23
C LEU A 51 38.88 -1.48 13.00
N CYS A 52 38.99 -2.64 12.34
CA CYS A 52 39.47 -3.87 12.94
C CYS A 52 40.99 -4.01 12.97
N ILE A 53 41.73 -2.91 12.80
CA ILE A 53 43.20 -2.92 12.93
C ILE A 53 43.62 -3.41 14.33
N VAL A 54 44.70 -4.18 14.37
CA VAL A 54 45.31 -4.74 15.60
C VAL A 54 46.83 -4.67 15.48
N LYS A 55 47.55 -4.76 16.61
CA LYS A 55 49.00 -4.99 16.58
C LYS A 55 49.26 -6.48 16.71
N VAL A 56 50.16 -7.02 15.90
CA VAL A 56 50.58 -8.42 15.95
C VAL A 56 52.09 -8.48 16.15
N GLY A 57 52.55 -9.20 17.17
CA GLY A 57 53.97 -9.39 17.48
C GLY A 57 54.73 -9.88 16.25
N GLY A 58 55.85 -9.21 15.93
CA GLY A 58 56.67 -9.53 14.76
C GLY A 58 56.15 -9.00 13.41
N MET A 59 54.95 -8.42 13.35
CA MET A 59 54.44 -7.78 12.12
C MET A 59 54.61 -6.26 12.17
N ARG A 60 55.02 -5.66 11.04
CA ARG A 60 55.11 -4.20 10.90
C ARG A 60 53.73 -3.60 10.62
N GLY A 61 53.42 -2.47 11.26
CA GLY A 61 52.19 -1.72 11.05
C GLY A 61 50.99 -2.32 11.79
N TYR A 62 49.78 -2.02 11.29
CA TYR A 62 48.52 -2.37 11.93
C TYR A 62 47.67 -3.24 10.99
N PRO A 63 47.92 -4.55 10.90
CA PRO A 63 47.12 -5.44 10.06
C PRO A 63 45.65 -5.48 10.49
N THR A 64 44.77 -5.78 9.54
CA THR A 64 43.33 -5.91 9.80
C THR A 64 43.01 -7.30 10.35
N ALA A 65 42.38 -7.36 11.53
CA ALA A 65 42.01 -8.62 12.16
C ALA A 65 41.04 -9.45 11.31
N CYS A 66 40.19 -8.81 10.49
CA CYS A 66 39.19 -9.50 9.69
C CYS A 66 39.75 -10.27 8.49
N SER A 67 41.00 -10.05 8.10
CA SER A 67 41.62 -10.66 6.91
C SER A 67 42.92 -11.38 7.22
N THR A 68 43.44 -11.22 8.43
CA THR A 68 44.70 -11.83 8.85
C THR A 68 44.39 -13.21 9.41
N PRO A 69 44.90 -14.30 8.82
CA PRO A 69 44.71 -15.65 9.34
C PRO A 69 45.35 -15.79 10.73
N ALA A 70 44.67 -16.52 11.62
CA ALA A 70 45.21 -16.92 12.92
C ALA A 70 46.33 -17.94 12.73
N GLN A 71 47.46 -17.73 13.42
CA GLN A 71 48.58 -18.67 13.46
C GLN A 71 48.99 -18.92 14.91
N SER A 72 49.58 -20.10 15.15
CA SER A 72 50.13 -20.45 16.46
C SER A 72 51.17 -19.42 16.90
N ASP A 73 51.22 -19.17 18.21
CA ASP A 73 52.19 -18.27 18.85
C ASP A 73 52.10 -16.79 18.44
N MET A 74 51.03 -16.37 17.73
CA MET A 74 50.75 -14.95 17.53
C MET A 74 50.40 -14.27 18.86
N GLU A 75 51.02 -13.13 19.12
CA GLU A 75 50.62 -12.20 20.17
C GLU A 75 49.91 -11.00 19.56
N ILE A 76 48.62 -10.86 19.86
CA ILE A 76 47.76 -9.81 19.32
C ILE A 76 47.37 -8.83 20.42
N ILE A 77 47.59 -7.54 20.18
CA ILE A 77 47.04 -6.46 21.01
C ILE A 77 45.87 -5.84 20.25
N THR A 78 44.69 -5.87 20.89
CA THR A 78 43.43 -5.41 20.28
C THR A 78 43.02 -4.00 20.71
N ASN A 79 43.57 -3.52 21.82
CA ASN A 79 43.28 -2.20 22.36
C ASN A 79 44.51 -1.62 23.06
N ASP A 80 44.96 -0.47 22.58
CA ASP A 80 45.92 0.41 23.24
C ASP A 80 45.71 1.85 22.76
N LYS A 81 46.52 2.78 23.26
CA LYS A 81 46.39 4.22 22.94
C LYS A 81 46.50 4.47 21.43
N ASP A 82 47.55 3.95 20.79
CA ASP A 82 47.80 4.18 19.36
C ASP A 82 46.68 3.59 18.47
N LEU A 83 46.23 2.36 18.77
CA LEU A 83 45.14 1.72 18.04
C LEU A 83 43.84 2.51 18.17
N ARG A 84 43.57 3.04 19.37
CA ARG A 84 42.38 3.84 19.63
C ARG A 84 42.42 5.16 18.86
N GLU A 85 43.53 5.88 18.89
CA GLU A 85 43.72 7.12 18.13
C GLU A 85 43.57 6.90 16.61
N LEU A 86 44.19 5.84 16.07
CA LEU A 86 44.05 5.50 14.65
C LEU A 86 42.60 5.15 14.26
N ARG A 87 41.87 4.42 15.10
CA ARG A 87 40.45 4.11 14.86
C ARG A 87 39.59 5.37 14.89
N ILE A 88 39.87 6.30 15.79
CA ILE A 88 39.20 7.61 15.86
C ILE A 88 39.42 8.38 14.56
N GLU A 89 40.67 8.49 14.09
CA GLU A 89 40.98 9.22 12.85
C GLU A 89 40.37 8.57 11.60
N VAL A 90 40.42 7.24 11.49
CA VAL A 90 39.73 6.50 10.42
C VAL A 90 38.23 6.78 10.42
N LEU A 91 37.61 6.81 11.61
CA LEU A 91 36.19 7.07 11.74
C LEU A 91 35.86 8.53 11.42
N LYS A 92 36.62 9.50 11.93
CA LYS A 92 36.45 10.93 11.61
C LYS A 92 36.56 11.18 10.10
N LEU A 93 37.51 10.55 9.41
CA LEU A 93 37.62 10.63 7.95
C LEU A 93 36.37 10.07 7.25
N MET A 94 35.85 8.93 7.71
CA MET A 94 34.59 8.37 7.19
C MET A 94 33.39 9.31 7.44
N LEU A 95 33.38 10.02 8.57
CA LEU A 95 32.35 10.99 8.91
C LEU A 95 32.47 12.29 8.08
N SER A 96 33.62 12.62 7.51
CA SER A 96 33.76 13.82 6.65
C SER A 96 32.83 13.82 5.43
N GLU A 97 32.31 12.66 5.00
CA GLU A 97 31.33 12.54 3.91
C GLU A 97 29.94 12.05 4.39
N HIS A 98 29.75 11.82 5.69
CA HIS A 98 28.52 11.30 6.28
C HIS A 98 27.89 12.33 7.23
N PRO A 99 26.60 12.68 7.13
CA PRO A 99 25.99 13.61 8.08
C PRO A 99 26.00 13.03 9.51
N PHE A 100 26.91 13.56 10.33
CA PHE A 100 27.28 13.00 11.63
C PHE A 100 26.68 13.74 12.83
N SER A 101 25.79 14.71 12.62
CA SER A 101 25.20 15.51 13.70
C SER A 101 24.47 14.66 14.76
N CYS A 102 23.98 13.48 14.41
CA CYS A 102 23.36 12.55 15.36
C CYS A 102 24.37 11.84 16.29
N LEU A 103 25.67 11.89 15.96
CA LEU A 103 26.74 11.23 16.69
C LEU A 103 27.32 12.17 17.75
N VAL A 104 27.63 13.42 17.35
CA VAL A 104 28.40 14.42 18.13
C VAL A 104 27.58 15.53 18.81
N CYS A 105 26.25 15.56 18.63
CA CYS A 105 25.44 16.65 19.19
C CYS A 105 25.33 16.62 20.72
N ASP A 106 25.70 17.72 21.39
CA ASP A 106 25.59 17.89 22.85
C ASP A 106 24.17 17.70 23.39
N ASN A 107 23.18 18.12 22.62
CA ASN A 107 21.77 18.03 23.02
C ASN A 107 21.17 16.63 22.84
N LYS A 108 21.93 15.65 22.33
CA LYS A 108 21.47 14.29 21.99
C LYS A 108 20.68 13.63 23.13
N LYS A 109 21.17 13.68 24.37
CA LYS A 109 20.49 13.05 25.51
C LYS A 109 19.12 13.68 25.81
N LYS A 110 19.08 15.00 25.97
CA LYS A 110 17.83 15.77 26.18
C LYS A 110 16.84 15.53 25.05
N CYS A 111 17.35 15.52 23.83
CA CYS A 111 16.64 15.21 22.62
C CYS A 111 15.98 13.82 22.67
N GLU A 112 16.71 12.80 23.09
CA GLU A 112 16.20 11.43 23.21
C GLU A 112 15.12 11.28 24.28
N ASP A 113 15.23 12.03 25.37
CA ASP A 113 14.25 12.04 26.46
C ASP A 113 12.94 12.73 26.05
N GLU A 114 13.02 13.88 25.37
CA GLU A 114 11.87 14.73 25.02
C GLU A 114 11.18 14.34 23.70
N ARG A 115 11.91 13.74 22.75
CA ARG A 115 11.42 13.47 21.38
C ARG A 115 11.65 11.99 21.01
N LYS A 116 10.90 11.12 21.68
CA LYS A 116 10.99 9.66 21.53
C LYS A 116 10.55 9.15 20.15
N ASN A 117 9.62 9.83 19.50
CA ASN A 117 9.02 9.38 18.23
C ASN A 117 9.78 9.88 16.99
N ILE A 118 9.88 9.01 15.98
CA ILE A 118 10.43 9.38 14.67
C ILE A 118 9.51 10.39 13.97
N ILE A 119 10.08 11.50 13.52
CA ILE A 119 9.37 12.53 12.75
C ILE A 119 9.50 12.22 11.25
N LYS A 120 8.36 12.18 10.55
CA LYS A 120 8.32 12.03 9.09
C LYS A 120 8.92 13.27 8.42
N ALA A 121 10.12 13.11 7.86
CA ALA A 121 10.84 14.15 7.15
C ALA A 121 11.05 13.80 5.67
N GLY A 122 11.30 14.82 4.82
CA GLY A 122 11.61 14.59 3.41
C GLY A 122 12.89 13.76 3.21
N ARG A 123 13.81 13.83 4.17
CA ARG A 123 15.10 13.13 4.25
C ARG A 123 15.51 12.97 5.71
N SER A 124 16.37 12.00 6.00
CA SER A 124 17.02 11.86 7.30
C SER A 124 18.17 12.86 7.44
N PHE A 125 18.00 13.89 8.28
CA PHE A 125 19.05 14.90 8.56
C PHE A 125 19.52 14.87 10.02
N GLY A 126 18.97 13.98 10.85
CA GLY A 126 19.32 13.88 12.27
C GLY A 126 18.67 12.69 12.97
N CYS A 127 19.00 12.50 14.25
CA CYS A 127 18.58 11.35 15.06
C CYS A 127 17.06 11.12 15.10
N PHE A 128 16.25 12.18 15.07
CA PHE A 128 14.78 12.11 15.12
C PHE A 128 14.09 11.74 13.82
N SER A 129 14.81 11.84 12.71
CA SER A 129 14.29 11.49 11.39
C SER A 129 14.82 10.12 10.92
N CYS A 130 15.80 9.57 11.63
CA CYS A 130 16.52 8.38 11.25
C CYS A 130 15.87 7.13 11.87
N SER A 131 15.35 6.25 11.01
CA SER A 131 14.70 5.02 11.45
C SER A 131 15.65 3.99 12.05
N SER A 132 16.94 4.06 11.73
CA SER A 132 17.96 3.14 12.27
C SER A 132 18.62 3.61 13.56
N LYS A 133 18.15 4.69 14.18
CA LYS A 133 18.78 5.30 15.38
C LYS A 133 19.15 4.27 16.47
N GLU A 134 18.27 3.32 16.75
CA GLU A 134 18.41 2.34 17.84
C GLU A 134 19.32 1.14 17.50
N PHE A 135 19.56 0.87 16.21
CA PHE A 135 20.32 -0.30 15.72
C PHE A 135 21.40 0.09 14.70
N CYS A 136 21.84 1.35 14.73
CA CYS A 136 22.89 1.87 13.86
C CYS A 136 24.26 1.43 14.39
N ASP A 137 24.93 0.51 13.69
CA ASP A 137 26.29 0.04 14.02
C ASP A 137 27.29 1.20 14.05
N LEU A 138 27.18 2.16 13.11
CA LEU A 138 28.04 3.35 13.07
C LEU A 138 27.93 4.17 14.36
N ARG A 139 26.71 4.33 14.88
CA ARG A 139 26.46 5.05 16.12
C ARG A 139 27.04 4.30 17.33
N GLN A 140 26.88 2.98 17.37
CA GLN A 140 27.44 2.16 18.46
C GLN A 140 28.97 2.28 18.51
N ILE A 141 29.63 2.23 17.35
CA ILE A 141 31.09 2.37 17.28
C ILE A 141 31.55 3.79 17.61
N ALA A 142 30.83 4.82 17.15
CA ALA A 142 31.12 6.20 17.51
C ALA A 142 31.05 6.42 19.03
N ASN A 143 30.04 5.85 19.71
CA ASN A 143 29.97 5.91 21.17
C ASN A 143 31.09 5.07 21.83
N TYR A 144 31.45 3.90 21.28
CA TYR A 144 32.55 3.07 21.82
C TYR A 144 33.92 3.75 21.76
N LEU A 145 34.14 4.58 20.73
CA LEU A 145 35.37 5.35 20.54
C LEU A 145 35.32 6.75 21.19
N ASP A 146 34.21 7.12 21.83
CA ASP A 146 33.98 8.44 22.43
C ASP A 146 34.26 9.58 21.42
N ILE A 147 33.61 9.52 20.24
CA ILE A 147 33.69 10.57 19.23
C ILE A 147 32.76 11.72 19.61
N ASP A 148 33.36 12.83 20.05
CA ASP A 148 32.64 14.03 20.47
C ASP A 148 32.70 15.17 19.44
N ASP A 149 33.65 15.11 18.50
CA ASP A 149 33.81 16.10 17.43
C ASP A 149 34.46 15.49 16.17
N VAL A 150 34.26 16.15 15.03
CA VAL A 150 34.87 15.84 13.74
C VAL A 150 35.52 17.11 13.19
N GLU A 151 36.84 17.17 13.28
CA GLU A 151 37.64 18.35 12.88
C GLU A 151 37.71 18.55 11.36
N TYR A 152 37.36 17.52 10.58
CA TYR A 152 37.32 17.61 9.12
C TYR A 152 36.07 18.36 8.66
N GLN A 153 36.23 19.21 7.64
CA GLN A 153 35.10 19.87 7.01
C GLN A 153 34.17 18.81 6.37
N LEU A 154 32.88 18.89 6.66
CA LEU A 154 31.88 18.01 6.06
C LEU A 154 31.72 18.33 4.56
N GLU A 155 32.13 17.39 3.71
CA GLU A 155 31.89 17.41 2.27
C GLU A 155 30.60 16.65 1.95
N TYR A 156 29.49 17.36 2.02
CA TYR A 156 28.19 16.75 1.75
C TYR A 156 27.96 16.53 0.26
N LYS A 157 27.87 15.26 -0.18
CA LYS A 157 27.74 14.87 -1.60
C LYS A 157 26.48 15.39 -2.31
N ASN A 158 25.52 15.98 -1.59
CA ASN A 158 24.26 16.53 -2.12
C ASN A 158 23.49 15.60 -3.07
N SER A 159 23.68 14.28 -2.93
CA SER A 159 23.08 13.33 -3.87
C SER A 159 21.56 13.22 -3.63
N PRO A 160 20.74 13.13 -4.69
CA PRO A 160 19.30 13.01 -4.53
C PRO A 160 18.94 11.66 -3.89
N LEU A 161 17.87 11.69 -3.11
CA LEU A 161 17.29 10.50 -2.50
C LEU A 161 16.55 9.67 -3.55
N LYS A 162 16.85 8.37 -3.65
CA LYS A 162 16.23 7.47 -4.63
C LYS A 162 15.00 6.78 -4.01
N ARG A 163 13.81 7.04 -4.56
CA ARG A 163 12.50 6.53 -4.07
C ARG A 163 11.63 5.85 -5.14
N SER A 164 12.10 5.83 -6.39
CA SER A 164 11.33 5.34 -7.53
C SER A 164 11.19 3.81 -7.53
N ASP A 165 12.11 3.09 -6.88
CA ASP A 165 12.05 1.65 -6.71
C ASP A 165 10.95 1.21 -5.71
N PRO A 166 10.31 0.04 -5.92
CA PRO A 166 9.37 -0.54 -4.97
C PRO A 166 10.12 -1.04 -3.74
N PHE A 167 9.45 -1.03 -2.59
CA PHE A 167 9.93 -1.52 -1.30
C PHE A 167 11.14 -0.80 -0.68
N ILE A 168 12.09 -0.31 -1.48
CA ILE A 168 13.40 0.18 -1.03
C ILE A 168 13.55 1.68 -1.28
N GLU A 169 14.09 2.39 -0.30
CA GLU A 169 14.55 3.78 -0.42
C GLU A 169 16.06 3.83 -0.16
N VAL A 170 16.78 4.58 -1.00
CA VAL A 170 18.24 4.75 -0.88
C VAL A 170 18.58 6.21 -0.67
N ASP A 171 19.26 6.52 0.43
CA ASP A 171 19.94 7.80 0.67
C ASP A 171 21.47 7.62 0.54
N PRO A 172 22.05 7.99 -0.61
CA PRO A 172 23.49 7.85 -0.83
C PRO A 172 24.34 8.63 0.18
N ASN A 173 23.80 9.69 0.77
CA ASN A 173 24.53 10.58 1.67
C ASN A 173 24.68 9.95 3.07
N MET A 174 23.87 8.94 3.39
CA MET A 174 24.03 8.14 4.62
C MET A 174 24.98 6.95 4.42
N CYS A 175 25.50 6.75 3.21
CA CYS A 175 26.39 5.63 2.90
C CYS A 175 27.82 5.92 3.36
N ILE A 176 28.43 4.95 4.04
CA ILE A 176 29.82 5.00 4.48
C ILE A 176 30.73 4.10 3.63
N LEU A 177 30.27 3.70 2.43
CA LEU A 177 31.00 2.85 1.48
C LEU A 177 31.54 1.54 2.08
N CYS A 178 30.89 0.98 3.11
CA CYS A 178 31.33 -0.24 3.78
C CYS A 178 31.27 -1.52 2.91
N GLY A 179 30.62 -1.46 1.74
CA GLY A 179 30.52 -2.59 0.80
C GLY A 179 29.61 -3.74 1.24
N LYS A 180 29.04 -3.72 2.45
CA LYS A 180 28.18 -4.82 2.95
C LYS A 180 27.03 -5.17 2.01
N CYS A 181 26.35 -4.15 1.48
CA CYS A 181 25.24 -4.31 0.55
C CYS A 181 25.67 -4.88 -0.83
N VAL A 182 26.82 -4.45 -1.35
CA VAL A 182 27.42 -4.99 -2.59
C VAL A 182 27.79 -6.45 -2.41
N ARG A 183 28.50 -6.76 -1.32
CA ARG A 183 29.01 -8.09 -1.03
C ARG A 183 27.91 -9.10 -0.74
N ILE A 184 26.89 -8.74 0.03
CA ILE A 184 25.75 -9.64 0.25
C ILE A 184 24.96 -9.87 -1.05
N CYS A 185 24.93 -8.90 -1.97
CA CYS A 185 24.27 -9.06 -3.27
C CYS A 185 25.07 -9.93 -4.24
N ASN A 186 26.41 -9.86 -4.19
CA ASN A 186 27.31 -10.58 -5.10
C ASN A 186 27.66 -11.97 -4.60
N GLU A 187 28.12 -12.09 -3.36
CA GLU A 187 28.69 -13.33 -2.81
C GLU A 187 27.61 -14.24 -2.22
N LEU A 188 26.61 -13.65 -1.54
CA LEU A 188 25.58 -14.44 -0.87
C LEU A 188 24.35 -14.68 -1.75
N ARG A 189 23.88 -13.64 -2.44
CA ARG A 189 22.70 -13.73 -3.33
C ARG A 189 23.04 -14.09 -4.77
N GLU A 190 24.29 -13.92 -5.19
CA GLU A 190 24.75 -14.18 -6.57
C GLU A 190 23.94 -13.41 -7.65
N ILE A 191 23.48 -12.19 -7.32
CA ILE A 191 22.67 -11.38 -8.23
C ILE A 191 23.48 -10.30 -8.93
N GLY A 192 24.39 -9.62 -8.21
CA GLY A 192 25.17 -8.55 -8.82
C GLY A 192 24.41 -7.25 -9.12
N ALA A 193 23.24 -6.99 -8.51
CA ALA A 193 22.40 -5.84 -8.87
C ALA A 193 22.99 -4.48 -8.47
N ILE A 194 23.78 -4.44 -7.39
CA ILE A 194 24.43 -3.23 -6.87
C ILE A 194 25.93 -3.46 -6.73
N ASN A 195 26.72 -2.46 -7.10
CA ASN A 195 28.17 -2.49 -7.07
C ASN A 195 28.75 -1.11 -6.72
N PHE A 196 30.07 -1.03 -6.54
CA PHE A 196 30.77 0.24 -6.49
C PHE A 196 30.88 0.83 -7.90
N ALA A 197 30.51 2.09 -8.05
CA ALA A 197 30.70 2.89 -9.25
C ALA A 197 31.67 4.03 -8.96
N HIS A 198 32.39 4.47 -10.00
CA HIS A 198 33.45 5.49 -9.94
C HIS A 198 34.63 5.09 -9.03
N ARG A 199 35.53 6.05 -8.74
CA ARG A 199 36.75 5.87 -7.93
C ARG A 199 37.03 7.14 -7.12
N GLY A 200 37.84 7.00 -6.07
CA GLY A 200 38.23 8.12 -5.20
C GLY A 200 37.02 8.72 -4.49
N HIS A 201 37.01 10.06 -4.35
CA HIS A 201 35.93 10.82 -3.72
C HIS A 201 34.54 10.56 -4.35
N ASP A 202 34.49 10.36 -5.67
CA ASP A 202 33.23 10.15 -6.40
C ASP A 202 32.65 8.73 -6.26
N THR A 203 33.31 7.87 -5.49
CA THR A 203 32.87 6.48 -5.28
C THR A 203 31.48 6.46 -4.64
N LYS A 204 30.57 5.70 -5.23
CA LYS A 204 29.21 5.46 -4.70
C LYS A 204 28.79 4.02 -4.92
N VAL A 205 27.89 3.53 -4.06
CA VAL A 205 27.17 2.29 -4.34
C VAL A 205 26.05 2.61 -5.33
N SER A 206 26.05 1.94 -6.48
CA SER A 206 25.00 2.09 -7.48
C SER A 206 24.78 0.81 -8.30
N THR A 207 23.78 0.86 -9.15
CA THR A 207 23.51 -0.14 -10.20
C THR A 207 24.37 0.15 -11.43
N ALA A 208 24.43 -0.80 -12.36
CA ALA A 208 25.03 -0.54 -13.67
C ALA A 208 24.33 0.66 -14.35
N PHE A 209 25.12 1.63 -14.83
CA PHE A 209 24.65 2.86 -15.48
C PHE A 209 23.67 3.70 -14.64
N ASP A 210 23.69 3.60 -13.30
CA ASP A 210 22.78 4.31 -12.40
C ASP A 210 21.28 4.03 -12.64
N LEU A 211 20.95 2.90 -13.30
CA LEU A 211 19.57 2.46 -13.54
C LEU A 211 18.79 2.22 -12.24
N LEU A 212 17.46 2.17 -12.32
CA LEU A 212 16.64 1.76 -11.18
C LEU A 212 16.92 0.31 -10.80
N LEU A 213 16.70 -0.09 -9.54
CA LEU A 213 16.80 -1.51 -9.16
C LEU A 213 15.79 -2.35 -9.94
N LEU A 214 14.60 -1.80 -10.21
CA LEU A 214 13.61 -2.34 -11.14
C LEU A 214 14.20 -2.71 -12.51
N ASP A 215 15.22 -1.98 -12.94
CA ASP A 215 15.86 -2.14 -14.25
C ASP A 215 17.05 -3.09 -14.28
N THR A 216 17.34 -3.69 -13.14
CA THR A 216 18.43 -4.64 -12.94
C THR A 216 17.90 -6.02 -12.58
N ASN A 217 18.79 -6.98 -12.35
CA ASN A 217 18.44 -8.31 -11.87
C ASN A 217 18.01 -8.35 -10.38
N CYS A 218 17.84 -7.19 -9.73
CA CYS A 218 17.42 -7.10 -8.33
C CYS A 218 16.13 -7.88 -8.06
N GLN A 219 16.19 -8.80 -7.11
CA GLN A 219 15.04 -9.62 -6.66
C GLN A 219 14.21 -8.97 -5.55
N PHE A 220 14.59 -7.77 -5.09
CA PHE A 220 13.97 -7.12 -3.93
C PHE A 220 13.92 -8.05 -2.70
N CYS A 221 14.98 -8.81 -2.44
CA CYS A 221 15.07 -9.70 -1.27
C CYS A 221 15.27 -8.95 0.05
N GLY A 222 15.72 -7.69 0.00
CA GLY A 222 15.93 -6.85 1.18
C GLY A 222 17.23 -7.12 1.94
N SER A 223 18.05 -8.10 1.55
CA SER A 223 19.31 -8.43 2.25
C SER A 223 20.26 -7.23 2.39
N CYS A 224 20.27 -6.31 1.41
CA CYS A 224 21.04 -5.07 1.46
C CYS A 224 20.55 -4.07 2.54
N ILE A 225 19.26 -4.07 2.86
CA ILE A 225 18.67 -3.29 3.96
C ILE A 225 19.10 -3.90 5.29
N ASP A 226 18.96 -5.23 5.41
CA ASP A 226 19.14 -5.92 6.69
C ASP A 226 20.59 -5.93 7.19
N ILE A 227 21.57 -5.75 6.28
CA ILE A 227 23.00 -5.67 6.62
C ILE A 227 23.54 -4.23 6.70
N CYS A 228 22.76 -3.22 6.27
CA CYS A 228 23.25 -1.85 6.20
C CYS A 228 23.60 -1.32 7.61
N PRO A 229 24.85 -0.90 7.88
CA PRO A 229 25.28 -0.44 9.22
C PRO A 229 24.79 0.97 9.57
N THR A 230 24.10 1.64 8.63
CA THR A 230 23.55 3.00 8.78
C THR A 230 22.06 2.99 8.41
N SER A 231 21.58 4.00 7.69
CA SER A 231 20.25 4.04 7.06
C SER A 231 20.34 4.38 5.57
N ALA A 232 21.46 4.06 4.92
CA ALA A 232 21.67 4.37 3.50
C ALA A 232 20.69 3.63 2.58
N ILE A 233 20.25 2.44 2.96
CA ILE A 233 19.27 1.64 2.24
C ILE A 233 18.23 1.19 3.27
N THR A 234 16.97 1.55 3.09
CA THR A 234 15.90 1.28 4.05
C THR A 234 14.63 0.81 3.37
N SER A 235 13.74 0.17 4.13
CA SER A 235 12.38 -0.14 3.69
C SER A 235 11.54 1.14 3.61
N ARG A 236 10.96 1.39 2.44
CA ARG A 236 10.18 2.61 2.15
C ARG A 236 8.91 2.72 2.99
N ASN A 237 8.23 1.60 3.21
CA ASN A 237 6.95 1.58 3.89
C ASN A 237 7.12 1.57 5.41
N THR A 238 8.20 1.00 5.94
CA THR A 238 8.35 0.78 7.39
C THR A 238 9.26 1.81 8.08
N LYS A 239 10.04 2.60 7.34
CA LYS A 239 11.02 3.56 7.92
C LYS A 239 10.44 4.59 8.88
N TRP A 240 9.16 4.94 8.79
CA TRP A 240 8.58 6.00 9.63
C TRP A 240 7.80 5.49 10.82
N PHE A 241 7.78 4.17 11.02
CA PHE A 241 7.12 3.59 12.18
C PHE A 241 8.12 3.50 13.31
N ASP A 242 7.64 3.80 14.51
CA ASP A 242 8.43 3.68 15.71
C ASP A 242 8.77 2.20 15.95
N LYS A 243 10.06 1.94 16.15
CA LYS A 243 10.62 0.61 16.38
C LYS A 243 10.66 0.24 17.86
N SER A 244 10.00 1.00 18.73
CA SER A 244 9.60 0.61 20.10
C SER A 244 8.60 -0.57 20.16
N SER A 245 8.60 -1.40 19.11
CA SER A 245 7.63 -2.45 18.84
C SER A 245 7.90 -3.69 19.68
N LYS A 246 6.83 -4.40 20.06
CA LYS A 246 6.94 -5.77 20.55
C LYS A 246 7.56 -6.62 19.44
N VAL A 247 8.63 -7.33 19.75
CA VAL A 247 9.28 -8.25 18.81
C VAL A 247 8.83 -9.66 19.13
N THR A 248 8.21 -10.32 18.15
CA THR A 248 7.83 -11.73 18.24
C THR A 248 8.54 -12.50 17.14
N ALA A 249 9.41 -13.43 17.52
CA ALA A 249 10.04 -14.36 16.59
C ALA A 249 9.02 -15.44 16.19
N SER A 250 8.73 -15.56 14.90
CA SER A 250 7.78 -16.53 14.35
C SER A 250 8.19 -16.92 12.92
N ILE A 251 7.46 -17.83 12.28
CA ILE A 251 7.75 -18.27 10.90
C ILE A 251 6.82 -17.61 9.88
N CYS A 252 7.23 -17.60 8.62
CA CYS A 252 6.41 -17.17 7.49
C CYS A 252 5.53 -18.32 6.99
N GLY A 253 4.21 -18.12 6.95
CA GLY A 253 3.22 -19.11 6.49
C GLY A 253 2.86 -19.02 5.00
N PHE A 254 3.57 -18.23 4.19
CA PHE A 254 3.25 -18.07 2.77
C PHE A 254 3.69 -19.24 1.88
N CYS A 255 4.67 -20.05 2.30
CA CYS A 255 5.19 -21.17 1.52
C CYS A 255 5.67 -22.30 2.43
N ASN A 256 6.04 -23.44 1.84
CA ASN A 256 6.48 -24.62 2.59
C ASN A 256 7.92 -24.55 3.14
N ILE A 257 8.63 -23.43 2.99
CA ILE A 257 9.97 -23.27 3.57
C ILE A 257 9.87 -22.98 5.07
N GLY A 258 8.96 -22.08 5.46
CA GLY A 258 8.81 -21.68 6.87
C GLY A 258 9.94 -20.80 7.41
N CYS A 259 10.47 -19.86 6.60
CA CYS A 259 11.56 -18.96 7.02
C CYS A 259 11.22 -18.23 8.33
N ARG A 260 12.21 -18.09 9.22
CA ARG A 260 12.03 -17.44 10.52
C ARG A 260 12.26 -15.92 10.43
N PHE A 261 11.34 -15.16 10.99
CA PHE A 261 11.38 -13.69 11.04
C PHE A 261 11.18 -13.18 12.47
N ASP A 262 11.82 -12.06 12.77
CA ASP A 262 11.47 -11.18 13.88
C ASP A 262 10.42 -10.19 13.37
N TYR A 263 9.19 -10.34 13.87
CA TYR A 263 8.09 -9.46 13.53
C TYR A 263 7.96 -8.35 14.56
N PHE A 264 8.00 -7.11 14.09
CA PHE A 264 7.85 -5.92 14.90
C PHE A 264 6.38 -5.49 14.84
N SER A 265 5.69 -5.39 15.97
CA SER A 265 4.33 -4.87 16.06
C SER A 265 4.20 -3.69 17.02
N HIS A 266 3.35 -2.73 16.65
CA HIS A 266 3.05 -1.54 17.44
C HIS A 266 1.53 -1.31 17.44
N ASN A 267 0.93 -1.12 18.62
CA ASN A 267 -0.53 -1.00 18.81
C ASN A 267 -1.33 -2.10 18.07
N GLU A 268 -0.92 -3.36 18.26
CA GLU A 268 -1.54 -4.55 17.64
C GLU A 268 -1.50 -4.56 16.10
N MET A 269 -0.73 -3.67 15.45
CA MET A 269 -0.51 -3.65 14.01
C MET A 269 0.89 -4.15 13.68
N LEU A 270 1.01 -4.96 12.62
CA LEU A 270 2.31 -5.42 12.16
C LEU A 270 3.05 -4.26 11.47
N VAL A 271 4.29 -4.00 11.84
CA VAL A 271 5.09 -2.87 11.33
C VAL A 271 6.15 -3.35 10.36
N GLU A 272 6.95 -4.34 10.73
CA GLU A 272 8.08 -4.80 9.94
C GLU A 272 8.34 -6.30 10.13
N SER A 273 8.82 -6.96 9.08
CA SER A 273 9.29 -8.34 9.09
C SER A 273 10.78 -8.35 8.81
N ILE A 274 11.62 -8.68 9.81
CA ILE A 274 13.09 -8.72 9.66
C ILE A 274 13.55 -10.18 9.73
N PRO A 275 14.53 -10.61 8.91
CA PRO A 275 15.02 -11.98 8.98
C PRO A 275 15.63 -12.27 10.35
N ASN A 276 15.20 -13.34 11.01
CA ASN A 276 15.75 -13.69 12.32
C ASN A 276 17.19 -14.21 12.15
N LYS A 277 18.12 -13.80 13.03
CA LYS A 277 19.54 -14.20 12.96
C LYS A 277 19.76 -15.72 13.07
N ASN A 278 18.87 -16.41 13.79
CA ASN A 278 18.87 -17.86 13.98
C ASN A 278 18.07 -18.59 12.89
N ASN A 279 17.71 -17.92 11.79
CA ASN A 279 17.07 -18.56 10.66
C ASN A 279 18.07 -19.49 9.94
N TYR A 280 18.10 -20.76 10.33
CA TYR A 280 18.94 -21.77 9.68
C TYR A 280 18.40 -22.23 8.31
N LEU A 281 17.20 -21.78 7.94
CA LEU A 281 16.56 -22.14 6.68
C LEU A 281 16.93 -21.15 5.58
N ASN A 282 17.05 -21.65 4.35
CA ASN A 282 17.34 -20.88 3.15
C ASN A 282 18.59 -19.99 3.26
N ASN A 283 19.66 -20.47 3.92
CA ASN A 283 20.90 -19.73 4.16
C ASN A 283 20.71 -18.32 4.77
N LYS A 284 19.70 -18.14 5.64
CA LYS A 284 19.30 -16.83 6.21
C LYS A 284 18.80 -15.82 5.17
N GLN A 285 18.39 -16.27 3.98
CA GLN A 285 17.96 -15.40 2.89
C GLN A 285 16.43 -15.42 2.72
N PRO A 286 15.69 -14.40 3.14
CA PRO A 286 14.27 -14.37 2.87
C PRO A 286 13.96 -13.94 1.45
N CYS A 287 12.77 -14.31 0.98
CA CYS A 287 12.22 -13.80 -0.26
C CYS A 287 11.50 -12.46 -0.04
N LEU A 288 11.22 -11.76 -1.14
CA LEU A 288 10.49 -10.49 -1.12
C LEU A 288 9.09 -10.61 -0.47
N PHE A 289 8.43 -11.78 -0.60
CA PHE A 289 7.11 -12.01 -0.01
C PHE A 289 7.18 -11.97 1.52
N GLY A 290 8.11 -12.73 2.10
CA GLY A 290 8.33 -12.74 3.54
C GLY A 290 8.84 -11.39 4.07
N ARG A 291 9.76 -10.74 3.34
CA ARG A 291 10.38 -9.49 3.80
C ARG A 291 9.46 -8.27 3.72
N PHE A 292 8.65 -8.16 2.66
CA PHE A 292 7.91 -6.93 2.34
C PHE A 292 6.41 -7.11 2.18
N CYS A 293 5.91 -8.31 1.88
CA CYS A 293 4.50 -8.50 1.57
C CYS A 293 3.65 -8.89 2.79
N ILE A 294 4.24 -9.50 3.83
CA ILE A 294 3.50 -9.90 5.04
C ILE A 294 2.81 -8.70 5.69
N VAL A 295 3.53 -7.58 5.87
CA VAL A 295 3.00 -6.37 6.52
C VAL A 295 1.73 -5.83 5.82
N PRO A 296 1.77 -5.45 4.53
CA PRO A 296 0.59 -4.96 3.83
C PRO A 296 -0.50 -6.03 3.67
N PHE A 297 -0.14 -7.31 3.51
CA PHE A 297 -1.12 -8.40 3.41
C PHE A 297 -1.84 -8.67 4.74
N ASN A 298 -1.16 -8.57 5.88
CA ASN A 298 -1.81 -8.75 7.18
C ASN A 298 -2.71 -7.56 7.52
N ASN A 299 -2.19 -6.35 7.32
CA ASN A 299 -2.87 -5.09 7.65
C ASN A 299 -3.82 -4.59 6.55
N GLY A 300 -4.17 -5.45 5.57
CA GLY A 300 -4.97 -5.04 4.43
C GLY A 300 -6.33 -4.49 4.84
N LYS A 301 -6.80 -3.49 4.10
CA LYS A 301 -8.04 -2.77 4.44
C LYS A 301 -9.30 -3.59 4.13
N GLU A 302 -9.18 -4.53 3.19
CA GLU A 302 -10.28 -5.37 2.69
C GLU A 302 -10.47 -6.66 3.51
N ARG A 303 -9.74 -6.84 4.62
CA ARG A 303 -9.86 -8.00 5.50
C ARG A 303 -11.30 -8.18 5.99
N LEU A 304 -11.81 -9.41 5.92
CA LEU A 304 -13.13 -9.76 6.46
C LEU A 304 -13.13 -9.63 7.98
N ARG A 305 -14.14 -8.95 8.52
CA ARG A 305 -14.20 -8.59 9.94
C ARG A 305 -15.34 -9.26 10.69
N TYR A 306 -16.41 -9.63 10.00
CA TYR A 306 -17.64 -10.16 10.58
C TYR A 306 -18.13 -11.33 9.71
N PRO A 307 -18.79 -12.34 10.32
CA PRO A 307 -19.57 -13.31 9.56
C PRO A 307 -20.54 -12.60 8.63
N LEU A 308 -20.74 -13.12 7.43
CA LEU A 308 -21.76 -12.64 6.49
C LEU A 308 -22.74 -13.77 6.20
N ILE A 309 -24.04 -13.46 6.16
CA ILE A 309 -25.09 -14.41 5.82
C ILE A 309 -25.89 -13.84 4.65
N ARG A 310 -26.29 -14.70 3.72
CA ARG A 310 -27.15 -14.33 2.60
C ARG A 310 -28.59 -14.17 3.05
N LYS A 311 -29.16 -12.99 2.83
CA LYS A 311 -30.58 -12.68 2.97
C LYS A 311 -31.04 -11.89 1.75
N ASP A 312 -32.15 -12.28 1.13
CA ASP A 312 -32.72 -11.61 -0.04
C ASP A 312 -31.70 -11.32 -1.18
N ASN A 313 -30.85 -12.33 -1.45
CA ASN A 313 -29.72 -12.29 -2.40
C ASN A 313 -28.51 -11.42 -2.03
N ASP A 314 -28.54 -10.69 -0.92
CA ASP A 314 -27.42 -9.88 -0.44
C ASP A 314 -26.69 -10.55 0.75
N LEU A 315 -25.37 -10.42 0.79
CA LEU A 315 -24.55 -10.84 1.93
C LEU A 315 -24.50 -9.71 2.96
N ILE A 316 -25.12 -9.94 4.12
CA ILE A 316 -25.19 -8.97 5.20
C ILE A 316 -24.30 -9.37 6.38
N PRO A 317 -23.61 -8.42 7.04
CA PRO A 317 -22.90 -8.68 8.29
C PRO A 317 -23.83 -9.24 9.37
N SER A 318 -23.34 -10.25 10.10
CA SER A 318 -24.08 -11.00 11.11
C SER A 318 -23.23 -11.26 12.35
N GLU A 319 -23.88 -11.61 13.46
CA GLU A 319 -23.23 -12.16 14.65
C GLU A 319 -22.85 -13.64 14.44
N TRP A 320 -21.88 -14.12 15.23
CA TRP A 320 -21.38 -15.50 15.13
C TRP A 320 -22.43 -16.54 15.47
N ASP A 321 -23.23 -16.32 16.51
CA ASP A 321 -24.26 -17.27 16.95
C ASP A 321 -25.32 -17.47 15.85
N GLU A 322 -25.74 -16.38 15.19
CA GLU A 322 -26.67 -16.42 14.05
C GLU A 322 -26.05 -17.15 12.85
N ALA A 323 -24.76 -16.93 12.56
CA ALA A 323 -24.07 -17.62 11.48
C ALA A 323 -23.95 -19.13 11.75
N TYR A 324 -23.65 -19.53 12.99
CA TYR A 324 -23.56 -20.94 13.36
C TYR A 324 -24.91 -21.65 13.32
N GLU A 325 -25.97 -21.03 13.84
CA GLU A 325 -27.32 -21.62 13.75
C GLU A 325 -27.78 -21.72 12.29
N THR A 326 -27.53 -20.70 11.47
CA THR A 326 -27.84 -20.75 10.02
C THR A 326 -27.11 -21.91 9.33
N ILE A 327 -25.83 -22.11 9.64
CA ILE A 327 -25.05 -23.23 9.10
C ILE A 327 -25.65 -24.57 9.52
N LYS A 328 -25.93 -24.74 10.82
CA LYS A 328 -26.50 -25.97 11.36
C LYS A 328 -27.86 -26.29 10.75
N GLU A 329 -28.79 -25.34 10.75
CA GLU A 329 -30.15 -25.54 10.24
C GLU A 329 -30.16 -25.93 8.76
N ASN A 330 -29.24 -25.40 7.95
CA ASN A 330 -29.12 -25.74 6.55
C ASN A 330 -28.42 -27.09 6.35
N LEU A 331 -27.31 -27.36 7.05
CA LEU A 331 -26.59 -28.63 6.94
C LEU A 331 -27.44 -29.83 7.40
N LEU A 332 -28.33 -29.67 8.37
CA LEU A 332 -29.25 -30.72 8.82
C LEU A 332 -30.25 -31.18 7.73
N ARG A 333 -30.41 -30.42 6.64
CA ARG A 333 -31.30 -30.77 5.52
C ARG A 333 -30.66 -31.77 4.55
N TYR A 334 -29.36 -31.98 4.63
CA TYR A 334 -28.60 -32.83 3.71
C TYR A 334 -28.16 -34.12 4.37
N ASN A 335 -28.10 -35.20 3.59
CA ASN A 335 -27.50 -36.45 4.06
C ASN A 335 -25.97 -36.29 4.16
N PRO A 336 -25.30 -37.04 5.05
CA PRO A 336 -23.84 -36.95 5.18
C PRO A 336 -23.06 -37.15 3.87
N GLU A 337 -23.55 -38.01 2.97
CA GLU A 337 -22.92 -38.24 1.65
C GLU A 337 -23.09 -37.08 0.65
N GLU A 338 -24.02 -36.16 0.90
CA GLU A 338 -24.29 -34.97 0.06
C GLU A 338 -23.46 -33.75 0.51
N ILE A 339 -22.77 -33.84 1.65
CA ILE A 339 -21.94 -32.78 2.21
C ILE A 339 -20.48 -33.06 1.86
N ALA A 340 -19.76 -32.06 1.37
CA ALA A 340 -18.31 -32.12 1.16
C ALA A 340 -17.57 -30.95 1.80
N VAL A 341 -16.29 -31.18 2.12
CA VAL A 341 -15.40 -30.18 2.71
C VAL A 341 -14.10 -30.12 1.90
N LEU A 342 -13.79 -28.93 1.37
CA LEU A 342 -12.55 -28.67 0.64
C LEU A 342 -11.65 -27.75 1.47
N ALA A 343 -10.65 -28.36 2.10
CA ALA A 343 -9.76 -27.72 3.05
C ALA A 343 -8.51 -27.13 2.35
N SER A 344 -8.11 -25.91 2.69
CA SER A 344 -6.86 -25.31 2.21
C SER A 344 -5.63 -26.00 2.81
N SER A 345 -4.57 -26.16 2.02
CA SER A 345 -3.27 -26.60 2.51
C SER A 345 -2.46 -25.47 3.18
N ASP A 346 -3.06 -24.31 3.39
CA ASP A 346 -2.51 -23.21 4.21
C ASP A 346 -3.08 -23.20 5.64
N LEU A 347 -4.00 -24.13 5.97
CA LEU A 347 -4.46 -24.37 7.35
C LEU A 347 -3.30 -24.83 8.22
N SER A 348 -3.29 -24.44 9.50
CA SER A 348 -2.36 -25.02 10.48
C SER A 348 -2.64 -26.51 10.68
N ASN A 349 -1.65 -27.24 11.21
CA ASN A 349 -1.82 -28.65 11.54
C ASN A 349 -3.02 -28.88 12.47
N GLU A 350 -3.15 -28.03 13.49
CA GLU A 350 -4.24 -28.06 14.47
C GLU A 350 -5.59 -27.82 13.79
N SER A 351 -5.65 -26.81 12.92
CA SER A 351 -6.89 -26.45 12.22
C SER A 351 -7.32 -27.52 11.21
N ALA A 352 -6.37 -28.11 10.48
CA ALA A 352 -6.64 -29.22 9.57
C ALA A 352 -7.11 -30.47 10.33
N TYR A 353 -6.50 -30.78 11.47
CA TYR A 353 -6.90 -31.88 12.34
C TYR A 353 -8.34 -31.70 12.87
N ILE A 354 -8.65 -30.53 13.44
CA ILE A 354 -9.99 -30.25 13.97
C ILE A 354 -11.03 -30.26 12.85
N LEU A 355 -10.74 -29.72 11.66
CA LEU A 355 -11.68 -29.76 10.53
C LEU A 355 -11.98 -31.20 10.09
N ASN A 356 -10.98 -32.07 10.10
CA ASN A 356 -11.18 -33.50 9.81
C ASN A 356 -12.00 -34.20 10.90
N LYS A 357 -11.67 -33.96 12.17
CA LYS A 357 -12.42 -34.47 13.33
C LYS A 357 -13.89 -34.01 13.27
N PHE A 358 -14.13 -32.73 12.96
CA PHE A 358 -15.45 -32.14 12.76
C PHE A 358 -16.23 -32.84 11.63
N SER A 359 -15.59 -33.03 10.48
CA SER A 359 -16.22 -33.64 9.31
C SER A 359 -16.67 -35.09 9.57
N HIS A 360 -15.85 -35.89 10.25
CA HIS A 360 -16.21 -37.28 10.56
C HIS A 360 -17.15 -37.42 11.75
N LYS A 361 -16.95 -36.67 12.85
CA LYS A 361 -17.72 -36.86 14.10
C LYS A 361 -19.05 -36.12 14.11
N ILE A 362 -19.09 -34.92 13.51
CA ILE A 362 -20.26 -34.03 13.48
C ILE A 362 -21.02 -34.17 12.17
N LEU A 363 -20.37 -33.88 11.03
CA LEU A 363 -21.02 -33.96 9.71
C LEU A 363 -21.22 -35.40 9.23
N LYS A 364 -20.50 -36.37 9.80
CA LYS A 364 -20.51 -37.79 9.43
C LYS A 364 -20.19 -38.05 7.96
N THR A 365 -19.44 -37.16 7.32
CA THR A 365 -19.05 -37.27 5.91
C THR A 365 -17.60 -37.72 5.76
N ASN A 366 -17.33 -38.52 4.72
CA ASN A 366 -15.98 -38.88 4.27
C ASN A 366 -15.55 -38.06 3.04
N ASN A 367 -16.39 -37.14 2.56
CA ASN A 367 -16.11 -36.27 1.43
C ASN A 367 -15.27 -35.04 1.85
N ILE A 368 -14.16 -35.25 2.55
CA ILE A 368 -13.23 -34.17 2.93
C ILE A 368 -11.85 -34.36 2.33
N THR A 369 -11.26 -33.30 1.77
CA THR A 369 -9.90 -33.39 1.22
C THR A 369 -9.15 -32.06 1.27
N LEU A 370 -7.83 -32.12 1.10
CA LEU A 370 -6.96 -30.94 0.99
C LEU A 370 -6.81 -30.49 -0.48
N SER A 371 -7.04 -29.20 -0.74
CA SER A 371 -7.08 -28.55 -2.06
C SER A 371 -5.69 -28.32 -2.70
N ALA A 372 -4.83 -29.34 -2.72
CA ALA A 372 -3.51 -29.27 -3.34
C ALA A 372 -3.11 -30.54 -4.13
N PHE A 373 -3.94 -31.59 -4.09
CA PHE A 373 -3.63 -32.87 -4.70
C PHE A 373 -4.51 -33.08 -5.92
N LEU A 374 -3.96 -32.78 -7.10
CA LEU A 374 -4.47 -33.35 -8.33
C LEU A 374 -3.79 -34.72 -8.55
N ASN A 375 -4.53 -35.81 -8.77
CA ASN A 375 -4.05 -37.13 -9.26
C ASN A 375 -3.07 -37.95 -8.39
N ASN A 376 -3.06 -37.86 -7.05
CA ASN A 376 -2.02 -38.52 -6.22
C ASN A 376 -0.56 -38.20 -6.69
N LYS A 377 -0.41 -37.21 -7.57
CA LYS A 377 0.83 -36.72 -8.16
C LYS A 377 0.83 -35.23 -7.93
N LEU A 378 1.65 -34.77 -6.99
CA LEU A 378 1.82 -33.35 -6.69
C LEU A 378 1.85 -32.52 -7.97
N ASN A 379 0.92 -31.56 -8.11
CA ASN A 379 0.94 -30.63 -9.23
C ASN A 379 2.25 -29.83 -9.13
N LYS A 380 3.16 -29.98 -10.11
CA LYS A 380 4.52 -29.41 -10.07
C LYS A 380 4.53 -27.88 -9.93
N SER A 381 3.46 -27.20 -10.34
CA SER A 381 3.33 -25.74 -10.23
C SER A 381 2.88 -25.26 -8.85
N SER A 382 2.23 -26.10 -8.03
CA SER A 382 1.78 -25.75 -6.68
C SER A 382 2.75 -26.18 -5.57
N LEU A 383 3.72 -27.06 -5.90
CA LEU A 383 4.62 -27.78 -4.99
C LEU A 383 5.41 -26.93 -3.97
N TRP A 384 5.57 -25.62 -4.20
CA TRP A 384 6.34 -24.71 -3.34
C TRP A 384 5.49 -23.60 -2.70
N ARG A 385 4.19 -23.49 -2.99
CA ARG A 385 3.39 -22.29 -2.70
C ARG A 385 2.47 -22.36 -1.48
N LYS A 386 2.33 -23.52 -0.83
CA LYS A 386 1.45 -23.67 0.33
C LYS A 386 2.19 -24.25 1.53
N ALA A 387 1.94 -23.71 2.72
CA ALA A 387 2.72 -24.03 3.92
C ALA A 387 2.72 -25.53 4.24
N ASN A 388 1.56 -26.18 4.19
CA ASN A 388 1.39 -27.58 4.57
C ASN A 388 1.29 -28.56 3.39
N ILE A 389 1.77 -28.19 2.19
CA ILE A 389 1.59 -29.02 0.98
C ILE A 389 2.24 -30.41 1.04
N LYS A 390 3.35 -30.56 1.77
CA LYS A 390 4.04 -31.84 2.03
C LYS A 390 3.74 -32.39 3.43
N GLY A 391 2.74 -31.82 4.10
CA GLY A 391 2.45 -32.11 5.49
C GLY A 391 2.15 -33.60 5.72
N VAL A 392 2.85 -34.14 6.71
CA VAL A 392 2.67 -35.47 7.32
C VAL A 392 1.18 -35.77 7.63
N PHE A 393 0.37 -34.74 7.84
CA PHE A 393 -1.08 -34.81 8.09
C PHE A 393 -1.92 -35.45 6.98
N LYS A 394 -1.49 -35.48 5.71
CA LYS A 394 -2.28 -36.20 4.68
C LYS A 394 -2.37 -37.70 4.99
N ASN A 395 -1.22 -38.31 5.32
CA ASN A 395 -1.12 -39.75 5.56
C ASN A 395 -1.69 -40.15 6.93
N ILE A 396 -1.80 -39.19 7.85
CA ILE A 396 -2.26 -39.44 9.20
C ILE A 396 -3.78 -39.17 9.33
N THR A 397 -4.29 -38.15 8.64
CA THR A 397 -5.62 -37.57 8.91
C THR A 397 -6.61 -37.79 7.76
N PHE A 398 -6.14 -37.91 6.51
CA PHE A 398 -7.00 -38.02 5.31
C PHE A 398 -6.88 -39.37 4.58
N ASN A 399 -6.25 -40.38 5.19
CA ASN A 399 -5.84 -41.61 4.51
C ASN A 399 -6.99 -42.50 3.97
N ASN A 400 -8.25 -42.19 4.32
CA ASN A 400 -9.46 -42.90 3.89
C ASN A 400 -10.51 -41.98 3.21
N ASN A 401 -10.12 -40.78 2.79
CA ASN A 401 -11.05 -39.79 2.24
C ASN A 401 -10.98 -39.70 0.71
N LYS A 402 -12.07 -39.20 0.09
CA LYS A 402 -12.11 -38.99 -1.36
C LYS A 402 -11.03 -37.99 -1.82
N SER A 403 -10.48 -38.22 -3.00
CA SER A 403 -9.63 -37.26 -3.69
C SER A 403 -10.40 -36.01 -4.12
N GLN A 404 -9.67 -34.91 -4.37
CA GLN A 404 -10.26 -33.67 -4.86
C GLN A 404 -11.00 -33.88 -6.19
N GLU A 405 -10.49 -34.70 -7.10
CA GLU A 405 -11.18 -35.01 -8.35
C GLU A 405 -12.45 -35.82 -8.15
N GLU A 406 -12.46 -36.76 -7.21
CA GLU A 406 -13.67 -37.51 -6.89
C GLU A 406 -14.76 -36.59 -6.35
N ILE A 407 -14.42 -35.70 -5.42
CA ILE A 407 -15.35 -34.69 -4.91
C ILE A 407 -15.83 -33.79 -6.05
N ILE A 408 -14.93 -33.26 -6.90
CA ILE A 408 -15.31 -32.43 -8.06
C ILE A 408 -16.20 -33.19 -9.05
N ARG A 409 -15.93 -34.48 -9.30
CA ARG A 409 -16.79 -35.33 -10.16
C ARG A 409 -18.16 -35.54 -9.53
N ASP A 410 -18.22 -35.75 -8.22
CA ASP A 410 -19.46 -35.94 -7.49
C ASP A 410 -20.29 -34.64 -7.43
N ILE A 411 -19.65 -33.46 -7.31
CA ILE A 411 -20.28 -32.16 -7.51
C ILE A 411 -20.91 -32.07 -8.91
N LYS A 412 -20.13 -32.34 -9.96
CA LYS A 412 -20.63 -32.31 -11.36
C LYS A 412 -21.77 -33.30 -11.62
N ARG A 413 -21.84 -34.40 -10.86
CA ARG A 413 -22.90 -35.41 -10.94
C ARG A 413 -24.11 -35.07 -10.07
N GLY A 414 -24.11 -33.93 -9.35
CA GLY A 414 -25.18 -33.53 -8.44
C GLY A 414 -25.28 -34.40 -7.18
N LYS A 415 -24.23 -35.15 -6.83
CA LYS A 415 -24.20 -35.95 -5.60
C LYS A 415 -23.84 -35.11 -4.38
N ILE A 416 -23.04 -34.06 -4.56
CA ILE A 416 -22.70 -33.10 -3.50
C ILE A 416 -23.59 -31.88 -3.68
N LYS A 417 -24.31 -31.52 -2.64
CA LYS A 417 -25.25 -30.39 -2.61
C LYS A 417 -24.84 -29.31 -1.62
N ALA A 418 -24.12 -29.67 -0.55
CA ALA A 418 -23.59 -28.73 0.41
C ALA A 418 -22.05 -28.77 0.43
N LEU A 419 -21.41 -27.60 0.39
CA LEU A 419 -19.96 -27.47 0.31
C LEU A 419 -19.44 -26.52 1.39
N TYR A 420 -18.50 -27.00 2.21
CA TYR A 420 -17.70 -26.17 3.09
C TYR A 420 -16.34 -25.92 2.45
N LEU A 421 -16.00 -24.67 2.22
CA LEU A 421 -14.82 -24.26 1.46
C LEU A 421 -13.90 -23.38 2.32
N THR A 422 -12.64 -23.79 2.51
CA THR A 422 -11.61 -22.96 3.18
C THR A 422 -10.48 -22.52 2.23
N GLU A 423 -10.70 -22.70 0.93
CA GLU A 423 -9.78 -22.43 -0.18
C GLU A 423 -10.55 -21.82 -1.35
N ARG A 424 -9.94 -21.00 -2.20
CA ARG A 424 -10.65 -20.48 -3.39
C ARG A 424 -10.58 -21.44 -4.56
N LEU A 425 -11.74 -21.72 -5.18
CA LEU A 425 -11.81 -22.49 -6.41
C LEU A 425 -11.67 -21.55 -7.62
N ASP A 426 -10.76 -21.86 -8.54
CA ASP A 426 -10.60 -21.08 -9.77
C ASP A 426 -11.75 -21.35 -10.78
N ASN A 427 -12.41 -22.51 -10.71
CA ASN A 427 -13.54 -22.86 -11.57
C ASN A 427 -14.88 -22.63 -10.85
N LEU A 428 -15.44 -21.43 -11.04
CA LEU A 428 -16.68 -20.99 -10.39
C LEU A 428 -17.93 -21.71 -10.91
N ASP A 429 -17.90 -22.29 -12.12
CA ASP A 429 -19.07 -23.02 -12.65
C ASP A 429 -19.42 -24.26 -11.82
N LEU A 430 -18.45 -24.79 -11.05
CA LEU A 430 -18.70 -25.88 -10.09
C LEU A 430 -19.59 -25.45 -8.92
N LEU A 431 -19.59 -24.17 -8.57
CA LEU A 431 -20.34 -23.66 -7.42
C LEU A 431 -21.83 -23.50 -7.76
N LYS A 432 -22.19 -23.32 -9.03
CA LYS A 432 -23.59 -23.17 -9.48
C LYS A 432 -24.47 -24.39 -9.20
N SER A 433 -23.88 -25.57 -9.07
CA SER A 433 -24.59 -26.81 -8.74
C SER A 433 -24.68 -27.09 -7.23
N ILE A 434 -24.06 -26.24 -6.40
CA ILE A 434 -24.10 -26.36 -4.94
C ILE A 434 -25.33 -25.59 -4.45
N GLU A 435 -26.14 -26.25 -3.63
CA GLU A 435 -27.37 -25.71 -3.05
C GLU A 435 -27.09 -24.94 -1.74
N PHE A 436 -26.01 -25.28 -1.03
CA PHE A 436 -25.58 -24.56 0.17
C PHE A 436 -24.04 -24.45 0.26
N LEU A 437 -23.51 -23.23 0.23
CA LEU A 437 -22.08 -22.94 0.23
C LEU A 437 -21.65 -22.15 1.47
N ILE A 438 -20.75 -22.73 2.26
CA ILE A 438 -20.07 -22.08 3.37
C ILE A 438 -18.65 -21.73 2.94
N LEU A 439 -18.28 -20.46 3.03
CA LEU A 439 -16.96 -19.96 2.67
C LEU A 439 -16.21 -19.41 3.88
N GLN A 440 -15.10 -20.01 4.25
CA GLN A 440 -14.20 -19.49 5.28
C GLN A 440 -12.97 -18.87 4.60
N ASP A 441 -12.83 -17.55 4.72
CA ASP A 441 -11.80 -16.79 4.00
C ASP A 441 -11.29 -15.62 4.86
N ILE A 442 -10.20 -15.01 4.40
CA ILE A 442 -9.51 -13.88 5.01
C ILE A 442 -9.88 -12.57 4.28
N TYR A 443 -10.14 -12.67 2.97
CA TYR A 443 -10.46 -11.56 2.08
C TYR A 443 -11.70 -11.85 1.23
N PRO A 444 -12.39 -10.83 0.69
CA PRO A 444 -13.36 -10.98 -0.38
C PRO A 444 -12.80 -11.79 -1.55
N SER A 445 -13.63 -12.64 -2.15
CA SER A 445 -13.25 -13.52 -3.25
C SER A 445 -14.37 -13.64 -4.29
N ASN A 446 -14.04 -14.17 -5.46
CA ASN A 446 -15.05 -14.38 -6.51
C ASN A 446 -16.11 -15.42 -6.10
N CYS A 447 -15.81 -16.29 -5.13
CA CYS A 447 -16.75 -17.28 -4.60
C CYS A 447 -17.83 -16.64 -3.70
N PHE A 448 -17.74 -15.34 -3.39
CA PHE A 448 -18.71 -14.65 -2.53
C PHE A 448 -20.09 -14.57 -3.18
N GLN A 449 -20.15 -14.46 -4.52
CA GLN A 449 -21.42 -14.34 -5.23
C GLN A 449 -22.31 -15.56 -5.00
N ASP A 450 -21.71 -16.74 -4.85
CA ASP A 450 -22.42 -18.01 -4.67
C ASP A 450 -22.49 -18.45 -3.19
N ALA A 451 -21.78 -17.80 -2.26
CA ALA A 451 -21.71 -18.23 -0.87
C ALA A 451 -22.98 -17.84 -0.09
N ASP A 452 -23.52 -18.76 0.72
CA ASP A 452 -24.66 -18.50 1.60
C ASP A 452 -24.21 -17.99 2.96
N VAL A 453 -23.08 -18.49 3.46
CA VAL A 453 -22.48 -18.04 4.71
C VAL A 453 -20.98 -17.84 4.51
N ILE A 454 -20.46 -16.71 4.99
CA ILE A 454 -19.03 -16.37 4.95
C ILE A 454 -18.50 -16.21 6.36
N LEU A 455 -17.45 -16.95 6.70
CA LEU A 455 -16.83 -16.95 8.02
C LEU A 455 -15.45 -16.29 7.96
N PRO A 456 -15.23 -15.15 8.65
CA PRO A 456 -13.95 -14.46 8.64
C PRO A 456 -12.93 -15.20 9.50
N THR A 457 -11.77 -15.52 8.93
CA THR A 457 -10.67 -16.18 9.66
C THR A 457 -9.39 -15.33 9.76
N SER A 458 -8.52 -15.71 10.68
CA SER A 458 -7.25 -15.05 10.96
C SER A 458 -6.12 -15.49 10.05
N THR A 459 -5.09 -14.66 9.89
CA THR A 459 -3.83 -15.05 9.23
C THR A 459 -2.90 -15.80 10.20
N PHE A 460 -1.81 -16.39 9.69
CA PHE A 460 -0.76 -16.97 10.53
C PHE A 460 -0.02 -15.95 11.42
N ILE A 461 -0.16 -14.64 11.18
CA ILE A 461 0.41 -13.57 12.02
C ILE A 461 -0.47 -13.30 13.24
N GLU A 462 -1.75 -13.62 13.16
CA GLU A 462 -2.77 -13.32 14.17
C GLU A 462 -3.09 -14.52 15.07
N ASP A 463 -2.43 -15.65 14.80
CA ASP A 463 -2.71 -16.94 15.43
C ASP A 463 -1.43 -17.67 15.84
N THR A 464 -1.60 -18.74 16.62
CA THR A 464 -0.53 -19.65 17.06
C THR A 464 -0.87 -21.06 16.61
N GLY A 465 0.14 -21.79 16.13
CA GLY A 465 -0.03 -23.17 15.69
C GLY A 465 1.24 -23.71 15.05
N SER A 466 1.10 -24.75 14.24
CA SER A 466 2.23 -25.39 13.58
C SER A 466 1.99 -25.67 12.09
N PHE A 467 3.09 -25.65 11.34
CA PHE A 467 3.18 -26.05 9.94
C PHE A 467 4.31 -27.06 9.73
N ASN A 468 4.20 -27.90 8.71
CA ASN A 468 5.24 -28.85 8.33
C ASN A 468 5.95 -28.36 7.07
N ASN A 469 7.25 -28.10 7.17
CA ASN A 469 8.02 -27.59 6.04
C ASN A 469 8.39 -28.69 5.03
N SER A 470 9.04 -28.30 3.94
CA SER A 470 9.46 -29.22 2.88
C SER A 470 10.55 -30.22 3.28
N GLU A 471 11.23 -30.00 4.41
CA GLU A 471 12.18 -30.92 5.05
C GLU A 471 11.48 -31.84 6.07
N HIS A 472 10.15 -31.84 6.09
CA HIS A 472 9.32 -32.63 7.02
C HIS A 472 9.51 -32.28 8.50
N LYS A 473 10.04 -31.09 8.79
CA LYS A 473 10.15 -30.56 10.16
C LYS A 473 8.88 -29.80 10.53
N ILE A 474 8.39 -30.05 11.74
CA ILE A 474 7.30 -29.27 12.34
C ILE A 474 7.89 -27.94 12.82
N ASN A 475 7.31 -26.83 12.35
CA ASN A 475 7.69 -25.49 12.73
C ASN A 475 6.49 -24.79 13.36
N ASN A 476 6.73 -24.21 14.54
CA ASN A 476 5.71 -23.45 15.26
C ASN A 476 5.72 -22.00 14.80
N PHE A 477 4.52 -21.45 14.60
CA PHE A 477 4.30 -20.02 14.45
C PHE A 477 3.53 -19.51 15.67
N TYR A 478 3.80 -18.25 16.01
CA TYR A 478 3.26 -17.60 17.19
C TYR A 478 2.53 -16.31 16.81
N LYS A 479 1.45 -16.03 17.53
CA LYS A 479 0.66 -14.81 17.39
C LYS A 479 1.52 -13.56 17.60
N VAL A 480 1.50 -12.67 16.61
CA VAL A 480 2.20 -11.39 16.60
C VAL A 480 1.24 -10.20 16.81
N THR A 481 0.08 -10.24 16.15
CA THR A 481 -0.95 -9.20 16.22
C THR A 481 -2.29 -9.77 16.67
N SER A 482 -3.21 -8.92 17.12
CA SER A 482 -4.59 -9.33 17.35
C SER A 482 -5.35 -9.58 16.06
N LYS A 483 -6.40 -10.40 16.15
CA LYS A 483 -7.30 -10.74 15.04
C LYS A 483 -8.09 -9.49 14.62
N VAL A 484 -8.37 -9.35 13.34
CA VAL A 484 -9.09 -8.19 12.81
C VAL A 484 -10.60 -8.34 13.04
N GLY A 485 -11.23 -7.34 13.64
CA GLY A 485 -12.67 -7.34 13.90
C GLY A 485 -13.09 -8.49 14.82
N LYS A 486 -14.12 -9.22 14.42
CA LYS A 486 -14.60 -10.46 15.07
C LYS A 486 -14.07 -11.73 14.41
N SER A 487 -13.04 -11.66 13.55
CA SER A 487 -12.45 -12.87 12.97
C SER A 487 -11.91 -13.83 14.05
N LYS A 488 -11.94 -15.13 13.76
CA LYS A 488 -11.51 -16.21 14.67
C LYS A 488 -10.46 -17.10 14.01
N SER A 489 -9.72 -17.85 14.83
CA SER A 489 -8.85 -18.93 14.32
C SER A 489 -9.69 -19.96 13.61
N ASP A 490 -9.15 -20.60 12.56
CA ASP A 490 -9.86 -21.67 11.85
C ASP A 490 -10.35 -22.76 12.82
N TRP A 491 -9.47 -23.27 13.69
CA TRP A 491 -9.84 -24.31 14.67
C TRP A 491 -10.94 -23.86 15.65
N GLN A 492 -10.96 -22.57 16.04
CA GLN A 492 -11.97 -22.03 16.95
C GLN A 492 -13.35 -22.08 16.31
N ILE A 493 -13.44 -21.71 15.03
CA ILE A 493 -14.68 -21.73 14.25
C ILE A 493 -15.26 -23.15 14.24
N TYR A 494 -14.42 -24.15 13.94
CA TYR A 494 -14.85 -25.55 13.88
C TYR A 494 -15.30 -26.07 15.25
N CYS A 495 -14.58 -25.75 16.32
CA CYS A 495 -14.94 -26.16 17.68
C CYS A 495 -16.25 -25.54 18.16
N GLU A 496 -16.48 -24.27 17.88
CA GLU A 496 -17.73 -23.59 18.23
C GLU A 496 -18.90 -24.10 17.40
N LEU A 497 -18.70 -24.29 16.10
CA LEU A 497 -19.72 -24.88 15.23
C LEU A 497 -20.08 -26.32 15.67
N ALA A 498 -19.10 -27.11 16.10
CA ALA A 498 -19.33 -28.46 16.66
C ALA A 498 -20.26 -28.43 17.88
N LYS A 499 -20.04 -27.46 18.80
CA LYS A 499 -20.88 -27.28 19.98
C LYS A 499 -22.31 -26.92 19.61
N VAL A 500 -22.49 -25.97 18.69
CA VAL A 500 -23.82 -25.55 18.23
C VAL A 500 -24.56 -26.71 17.54
N TYR A 501 -23.86 -27.53 16.76
CA TYR A 501 -24.43 -28.65 16.00
C TYR A 501 -24.87 -29.82 16.88
N ASP A 502 -24.03 -30.24 17.82
CA ASP A 502 -24.29 -31.37 18.73
C ASP A 502 -23.62 -31.07 20.08
N ASN A 503 -24.39 -30.58 21.04
CA ASN A 503 -23.86 -30.20 22.36
C ASN A 503 -23.15 -31.36 23.08
N LEU A 504 -23.58 -32.62 22.89
CA LEU A 504 -22.99 -33.78 23.57
C LEU A 504 -21.63 -34.15 22.94
N LYS A 505 -21.55 -34.16 21.61
CA LYS A 505 -20.28 -34.39 20.92
C LYS A 505 -19.36 -33.18 20.90
N GLY A 506 -19.93 -31.98 21.06
CA GLY A 506 -19.21 -30.71 21.16
C GLY A 506 -18.30 -30.63 22.39
N GLU A 507 -18.54 -31.47 23.40
CA GLU A 507 -17.63 -31.67 24.53
C GLU A 507 -16.23 -32.13 24.09
N GLU A 508 -16.13 -32.94 23.04
CA GLU A 508 -14.86 -33.39 22.46
C GLU A 508 -14.10 -32.30 21.67
N PHE A 509 -14.69 -31.11 21.57
CA PHE A 509 -14.14 -29.94 20.88
C PHE A 509 -13.83 -28.79 21.86
N LYS A 510 -13.78 -29.07 23.16
CA LYS A 510 -13.39 -28.11 24.19
C LYS A 510 -11.86 -27.97 24.29
N PHE A 511 -11.31 -27.15 23.40
CA PHE A 511 -9.92 -26.73 23.45
C PHE A 511 -9.80 -25.26 23.81
N SER A 512 -8.88 -24.92 24.71
CA SER A 512 -8.61 -23.55 25.13
C SER A 512 -7.56 -22.86 24.25
N ASN A 513 -6.67 -23.64 23.64
CA ASN A 513 -5.57 -23.15 22.81
C ASN A 513 -5.08 -24.21 21.81
N SER A 514 -4.27 -23.79 20.84
CA SER A 514 -3.70 -24.66 19.81
C SER A 514 -2.78 -25.76 20.36
N ASN A 515 -2.12 -25.54 21.51
CA ASN A 515 -1.21 -26.53 22.08
C ASN A 515 -1.96 -27.75 22.61
N GLU A 516 -3.14 -27.59 23.19
CA GLU A 516 -3.98 -28.72 23.62
C GLU A 516 -4.36 -29.61 22.43
N ILE A 517 -4.71 -28.99 21.30
CA ILE A 517 -4.99 -29.71 20.05
C ILE A 517 -3.72 -30.44 19.57
N PHE A 518 -2.57 -29.78 19.63
CA PHE A 518 -1.29 -30.37 19.24
C PHE A 518 -0.92 -31.57 20.13
N GLU A 519 -1.19 -31.52 21.44
CA GLU A 519 -0.98 -32.65 22.34
C GLU A 519 -1.95 -33.81 22.04
N GLU A 520 -3.21 -33.52 21.68
CA GLU A 520 -4.14 -34.56 21.22
C GLU A 520 -3.66 -35.24 19.93
N ILE A 521 -3.22 -34.45 18.95
CA ILE A 521 -2.57 -34.95 17.73
C ILE A 521 -1.43 -35.91 18.09
N LYS A 522 -0.54 -35.52 19.00
CA LYS A 522 0.58 -36.37 19.42
C LYS A 522 0.12 -37.66 20.08
N LYS A 523 -1.01 -37.64 20.78
CA LYS A 523 -1.53 -38.78 21.52
C LYS A 523 -2.20 -39.80 20.60
N GLU A 524 -2.98 -39.32 19.63
CA GLU A 524 -3.62 -40.17 18.61
C GLU A 524 -2.61 -40.67 17.57
N HIS A 525 -1.55 -39.90 17.35
CA HIS A 525 -0.48 -40.21 16.41
C HIS A 525 0.89 -40.11 17.10
N PRO A 526 1.21 -41.08 18.00
CA PRO A 526 2.45 -41.05 18.78
C PRO A 526 3.67 -40.92 17.87
N ILE A 527 4.48 -39.90 18.15
CA ILE A 527 5.69 -39.47 17.43
C ILE A 527 6.80 -40.56 17.38
N GLY A 528 6.53 -41.78 17.86
CA GLY A 528 7.45 -42.93 17.85
C GLY A 528 7.74 -43.54 16.47
N ASN A 529 7.05 -43.14 15.41
CA ASN A 529 7.24 -43.63 14.04
C ASN A 529 8.05 -42.70 13.13
N LEU A 530 8.94 -41.86 13.68
CA LEU A 530 9.88 -41.07 12.88
C LEU A 530 10.94 -41.93 12.15
N ASN A 531 11.31 -43.09 12.69
CA ASN A 531 12.20 -44.05 12.00
C ASN A 531 11.48 -44.80 10.85
N ASP A 532 10.16 -44.99 10.95
CA ASP A 532 9.35 -45.50 9.84
C ASP A 532 9.01 -44.43 8.81
N LEU A 533 9.01 -43.14 9.19
CA LEU A 533 9.00 -42.03 8.24
C LEU A 533 10.26 -42.04 7.37
N GLU A 534 11.46 -42.28 7.92
CA GLU A 534 12.67 -42.49 7.09
C GLU A 534 12.54 -43.68 6.13
N ASN A 535 11.93 -44.80 6.55
CA ASN A 535 11.74 -45.98 5.69
C ASN A 535 10.62 -45.80 4.65
N LEU A 536 9.53 -45.10 4.97
CA LEU A 536 8.48 -44.71 4.02
C LEU A 536 9.01 -43.65 3.03
N MET A 537 9.92 -42.79 3.49
CA MET A 537 10.59 -41.74 2.69
C MET A 537 11.73 -42.29 1.83
N LYS A 538 12.40 -43.39 2.20
CA LYS A 538 13.36 -44.09 1.32
C LYS A 538 12.74 -44.57 0.01
N ASN A 539 11.44 -44.89 0.03
CA ASN A 539 10.69 -45.34 -1.14
C ASN A 539 10.11 -44.20 -1.99
N ILE A 540 10.16 -42.95 -1.50
CA ILE A 540 9.78 -41.75 -2.25
C ILE A 540 11.07 -41.01 -2.61
N LYS A 541 11.78 -41.48 -3.65
CA LYS A 541 12.86 -40.72 -4.28
C LYS A 541 12.27 -39.48 -4.97
N ILE A 542 12.13 -38.38 -4.24
CA ILE A 542 11.96 -37.05 -4.82
C ILE A 542 13.26 -36.29 -4.55
N PRO A 543 14.03 -35.91 -5.59
CA PRO A 543 15.32 -35.27 -5.41
C PRO A 543 15.14 -33.94 -4.69
N MET A 544 15.67 -33.85 -3.47
CA MET A 544 15.66 -32.65 -2.64
C MET A 544 16.73 -31.64 -3.09
N HIS A 545 17.66 -32.06 -3.97
CA HIS A 545 18.81 -31.26 -4.40
C HIS A 545 18.69 -30.59 -5.77
N SER A 546 17.61 -30.80 -6.54
CA SER A 546 17.52 -30.26 -7.91
C SER A 546 16.64 -29.00 -8.04
N PHE A 547 16.28 -28.34 -6.94
CA PHE A 547 15.57 -27.05 -6.98
C PHE A 547 16.50 -25.84 -6.76
N GLU A 548 17.81 -26.06 -6.61
CA GLU A 548 18.78 -24.98 -6.35
C GLU A 548 19.30 -24.29 -7.61
N GLU A 549 19.26 -24.92 -8.79
CA GLU A 549 19.92 -24.32 -9.97
C GLU A 549 19.16 -23.18 -10.66
N ASN A 550 17.88 -22.91 -10.33
CA ASN A 550 17.08 -21.87 -11.03
C ASN A 550 16.03 -21.14 -10.18
N PHE A 551 16.04 -21.28 -8.85
CA PHE A 551 14.98 -20.69 -7.99
C PHE A 551 15.03 -19.16 -7.97
N SER A 552 16.24 -18.60 -8.01
CA SER A 552 16.53 -17.17 -8.15
C SER A 552 16.00 -16.59 -9.48
N GLU A 553 16.17 -17.34 -10.59
CA GLU A 553 15.63 -16.98 -11.90
C GLU A 553 14.10 -17.09 -11.98
N LEU A 554 13.52 -18.14 -11.37
CA LEU A 554 12.08 -18.39 -11.37
C LEU A 554 11.31 -17.31 -10.59
N ILE A 555 11.72 -16.97 -9.36
CA ILE A 555 11.00 -15.97 -8.54
C ILE A 555 10.93 -14.61 -9.24
N ASN A 556 11.88 -14.30 -10.12
CA ASN A 556 11.88 -13.04 -10.84
C ASN A 556 10.88 -12.97 -12.01
N GLN A 557 10.30 -14.09 -12.44
CA GLN A 557 9.35 -14.09 -13.54
C GLN A 557 8.01 -13.46 -13.12
N PRO A 558 7.44 -12.53 -13.92
CA PRO A 558 6.19 -11.87 -13.57
C PRO A 558 5.02 -12.85 -13.36
N SER A 559 4.95 -13.91 -14.18
CA SER A 559 3.97 -14.98 -14.06
C SER A 559 4.03 -15.68 -12.70
N ILE A 560 5.23 -15.86 -12.16
CA ILE A 560 5.46 -16.51 -10.88
C ILE A 560 5.04 -15.58 -9.74
N LEU A 561 5.44 -14.31 -9.79
CA LEU A 561 5.05 -13.30 -8.81
C LEU A 561 3.53 -13.10 -8.74
N GLU A 562 2.86 -13.02 -9.89
CA GLU A 562 1.41 -12.82 -9.99
C GLU A 562 0.60 -14.04 -9.56
N SER A 563 1.18 -15.23 -9.69
CA SER A 563 0.52 -16.49 -9.29
C SER A 563 0.66 -16.82 -7.80
N PHE A 564 1.41 -16.04 -7.03
CA PHE A 564 1.61 -16.32 -5.61
C PHE A 564 0.34 -15.97 -4.81
N LYS A 565 -0.26 -16.99 -4.18
CA LYS A 565 -1.52 -16.90 -3.45
C LYS A 565 -1.33 -17.40 -2.01
N TYR A 566 -2.10 -16.84 -1.08
CA TYR A 566 -2.27 -17.37 0.28
C TYR A 566 -3.76 -17.52 0.55
N ARG A 567 -4.24 -18.73 0.90
CA ARG A 567 -5.69 -19.04 0.96
C ARG A 567 -6.43 -18.64 -0.33
N GLY A 568 -5.77 -18.82 -1.46
CA GLY A 568 -6.31 -18.48 -2.78
C GLY A 568 -6.29 -16.98 -3.14
N GLU A 569 -6.08 -16.07 -2.19
CA GLU A 569 -5.95 -14.64 -2.46
C GLU A 569 -4.56 -14.32 -3.02
N LYS A 570 -4.50 -13.59 -4.13
CA LYS A 570 -3.22 -13.16 -4.71
C LYS A 570 -2.58 -12.13 -3.80
N ILE A 571 -1.30 -12.32 -3.46
CA ILE A 571 -0.59 -11.34 -2.63
C ILE A 571 -0.48 -9.99 -3.36
N SER A 572 -0.36 -9.99 -4.70
CA SER A 572 -0.28 -8.77 -5.51
C SER A 572 -1.53 -7.88 -5.43
N ASN A 573 -2.71 -8.43 -5.13
CA ASN A 573 -3.92 -7.64 -4.92
C ASN A 573 -3.81 -6.73 -3.70
N GLN A 574 -3.18 -7.22 -2.64
CA GLN A 574 -3.08 -6.53 -1.35
C GLN A 574 -1.78 -5.70 -1.22
N VAL A 575 -0.81 -5.92 -2.11
CA VAL A 575 0.52 -5.29 -2.05
C VAL A 575 0.79 -4.48 -3.31
N VAL A 576 0.50 -3.17 -3.23
CA VAL A 576 0.66 -2.21 -4.34
C VAL A 576 2.05 -2.25 -4.97
N ASP A 577 3.10 -2.34 -4.14
CA ASP A 577 4.48 -2.37 -4.62
C ASP A 577 4.84 -3.65 -5.37
N LEU A 578 4.26 -4.78 -4.97
CA LEU A 578 4.40 -6.05 -5.67
C LEU A 578 3.66 -5.98 -7.02
N LYS A 579 2.45 -5.43 -7.03
CA LYS A 579 1.68 -5.24 -8.27
C LYS A 579 2.43 -4.37 -9.28
N LYS A 580 2.97 -3.22 -8.84
CA LYS A 580 3.80 -2.35 -9.68
C LYS A 580 5.04 -3.06 -10.22
N LEU A 581 5.72 -3.85 -9.37
CA LEU A 581 6.88 -4.65 -9.79
C LEU A 581 6.49 -5.66 -10.89
N ILE A 582 5.36 -6.35 -10.73
CA ILE A 582 4.85 -7.31 -11.71
C ILE A 582 4.51 -6.61 -13.02
N GLU A 583 3.69 -5.56 -12.97
CA GLU A 583 3.28 -4.75 -14.13
C GLU A 583 4.51 -4.25 -14.89
N TYR A 584 5.48 -3.67 -14.17
CA TYR A 584 6.73 -3.18 -14.77
C TYR A 584 7.52 -4.29 -15.48
N ARG A 585 7.65 -5.47 -14.87
CA ARG A 585 8.42 -6.57 -15.46
C ARG A 585 7.70 -7.26 -16.62
N VAL A 586 6.36 -7.34 -16.59
CA VAL A 586 5.56 -7.78 -17.76
C VAL A 586 5.83 -6.83 -18.92
N PHE A 587 5.71 -5.54 -18.63
CA PHE A 587 5.90 -4.47 -19.57
C PHE A 587 7.34 -4.43 -20.16
N ARG A 588 8.38 -4.60 -19.33
CA ARG A 588 9.76 -4.62 -19.81
C ARG A 588 10.02 -5.82 -20.74
N LYS A 589 9.32 -6.93 -20.52
CA LYS A 589 9.33 -8.08 -21.46
C LYS A 589 8.55 -7.79 -22.74
N SER A 590 7.55 -6.91 -22.74
CA SER A 590 6.80 -6.51 -23.94
C SER A 590 7.44 -5.37 -24.75
N GLY A 591 8.33 -4.58 -24.14
CA GLY A 591 9.15 -3.57 -24.84
C GLY A 591 8.49 -2.20 -25.07
N GLU A 592 7.40 -1.89 -24.38
CA GLU A 592 6.68 -0.60 -24.52
C GLU A 592 7.32 0.53 -23.64
N LYS A 593 6.68 1.72 -23.40
CA LYS A 593 7.16 2.80 -22.46
C LYS A 593 6.28 2.95 -21.17
N PHE A 594 6.88 2.97 -19.96
CA PHE A 594 6.18 3.04 -18.65
C PHE A 594 6.54 4.34 -17.91
N ASN A 595 5.54 5.18 -17.58
CA ASN A 595 5.72 6.46 -16.89
C ASN A 595 5.29 6.37 -15.41
N ILE A 596 6.15 6.79 -14.47
CA ILE A 596 5.80 6.93 -13.03
C ILE A 596 6.22 8.33 -12.53
N ASN A 597 5.25 9.11 -12.05
CA ASN A 597 5.46 10.37 -11.32
C ASN A 597 5.58 10.14 -9.79
N VAL A 598 6.51 10.84 -9.12
CA VAL A 598 6.80 10.83 -7.68
C VAL A 598 6.94 12.28 -7.20
N GLU A 599 6.51 12.62 -5.97
CA GLU A 599 6.57 14.01 -5.47
C GLU A 599 6.93 14.13 -3.95
N LYS A 600 7.63 15.22 -3.58
CA LYS A 600 8.12 15.71 -2.24
C LYS A 600 7.85 17.24 -1.93
N SER A 601 7.12 17.61 -0.86
CA SER A 601 7.42 18.64 0.20
C SER A 601 6.17 19.17 0.98
N LYS A 602 6.37 19.87 2.11
CA LYS A 602 5.34 20.18 3.14
C LYS A 602 5.14 21.67 3.44
N GLU A 603 5.85 22.59 2.79
CA GLU A 603 5.96 24.00 3.22
C GLU A 603 4.97 24.98 2.56
N THR A 604 4.11 24.54 1.63
CA THR A 604 3.17 25.42 0.90
C THR A 604 1.70 25.07 1.14
N ARG A 605 1.30 24.80 2.38
CA ARG A 605 0.01 24.16 2.67
C ARG A 605 -1.09 25.12 3.13
N PHE A 606 -2.25 25.05 2.49
CA PHE A 606 -3.43 25.88 2.79
C PHE A 606 -4.41 25.12 3.69
N LYS A 607 -4.84 25.74 4.79
CA LYS A 607 -5.68 25.09 5.79
C LYS A 607 -7.14 25.02 5.35
N VAL A 608 -7.76 23.85 5.51
CA VAL A 608 -9.19 23.65 5.29
C VAL A 608 -9.95 24.09 6.54
N ILE A 609 -10.84 25.06 6.38
CA ILE A 609 -11.72 25.55 7.45
C ILE A 609 -12.96 24.67 7.56
N SER A 610 -13.58 24.37 6.42
CA SER A 610 -14.72 23.46 6.33
C SER A 610 -14.76 22.80 4.96
N ASN A 611 -15.31 21.58 4.91
CA ASN A 611 -15.61 20.86 3.69
C ASN A 611 -16.90 20.07 3.92
N ILE A 612 -18.02 20.58 3.41
CA ILE A 612 -19.35 20.07 3.76
C ILE A 612 -20.09 19.75 2.48
N GLU A 613 -20.72 18.58 2.43
CA GLU A 613 -21.64 18.24 1.34
C GLU A 613 -22.94 19.02 1.52
N ILE A 614 -23.25 19.90 0.56
CA ILE A 614 -24.38 20.84 0.60
C ILE A 614 -25.57 20.39 -0.26
N ALA A 615 -25.32 19.47 -1.17
CA ALA A 615 -26.29 18.78 -2.01
C ALA A 615 -25.65 17.46 -2.48
N ILE A 616 -26.43 16.52 -3.01
CA ILE A 616 -25.91 15.18 -3.37
C ILE A 616 -24.73 15.31 -4.34
N ASN A 617 -23.54 14.85 -3.93
CA ASN A 617 -22.26 14.95 -4.64
C ASN A 617 -21.72 16.39 -4.86
N PHE A 618 -22.23 17.40 -4.14
CA PHE A 618 -21.77 18.79 -4.19
C PHE A 618 -21.24 19.25 -2.85
N TYR A 619 -20.07 19.89 -2.86
CA TYR A 619 -19.35 20.26 -1.65
C TYR A 619 -19.05 21.76 -1.61
N GLU A 620 -19.21 22.35 -0.41
CA GLU A 620 -18.68 23.65 -0.04
C GLU A 620 -17.33 23.46 0.66
N LEU A 621 -16.27 23.98 0.06
CA LEU A 621 -14.91 23.94 0.59
C LEU A 621 -14.45 25.36 0.92
N VAL A 622 -14.21 25.61 2.21
CA VAL A 622 -13.68 26.88 2.71
C VAL A 622 -12.21 26.69 3.09
N ILE A 623 -11.34 27.51 2.50
CA ILE A 623 -9.88 27.41 2.65
C ILE A 623 -9.34 28.74 3.18
N GLU A 624 -8.40 28.66 4.12
CA GLU A 624 -7.61 29.81 4.57
C GLU A 624 -6.58 30.18 3.51
N ALA A 625 -6.80 31.31 2.83
CA ALA A 625 -5.94 31.84 1.77
C ALA A 625 -5.93 33.38 1.79
N PRO A 626 -5.28 34.03 2.77
CA PRO A 626 -5.47 35.47 3.04
C PRO A 626 -5.05 36.38 1.89
N LEU A 627 -3.97 36.04 1.19
CA LEU A 627 -3.49 36.82 0.05
C LEU A 627 -4.45 36.72 -1.15
N ILE A 628 -5.08 35.56 -1.32
CA ILE A 628 -6.04 35.29 -2.39
C ILE A 628 -7.34 36.05 -2.09
N ALA A 629 -7.87 35.90 -0.88
CA ALA A 629 -9.12 36.53 -0.45
C ALA A 629 -9.09 38.07 -0.56
N LYS A 630 -7.92 38.71 -0.38
CA LYS A 630 -7.76 40.17 -0.55
C LYS A 630 -7.84 40.64 -2.00
N LYS A 631 -7.52 39.77 -2.96
CA LYS A 631 -7.44 40.12 -4.39
C LYS A 631 -8.54 39.49 -5.24
N ALA A 632 -9.31 38.55 -4.68
CA ALA A 632 -10.36 37.85 -5.39
C ALA A 632 -11.45 38.82 -5.88
N LYS A 633 -11.88 38.62 -7.13
CA LYS A 633 -12.94 39.37 -7.80
C LYS A 633 -13.87 38.41 -8.55
N PRO A 634 -15.11 38.83 -8.87
CA PRO A 634 -16.04 38.00 -9.65
C PRO A 634 -15.43 37.56 -10.98
N GLY A 635 -15.48 36.26 -11.26
CA GLY A 635 -14.89 35.66 -12.45
C GLY A 635 -13.49 35.08 -12.27
N ASN A 636 -12.83 35.30 -11.13
CA ASN A 636 -11.54 34.67 -10.85
C ASN A 636 -11.68 33.19 -10.47
N PHE A 637 -10.63 32.43 -10.78
CA PHE A 637 -10.49 31.03 -10.38
C PHE A 637 -9.13 30.80 -9.71
N LEU A 638 -8.86 29.56 -9.30
CA LEU A 638 -7.58 29.12 -8.76
C LEU A 638 -7.20 27.75 -9.32
N ILE A 639 -5.92 27.40 -9.23
CA ILE A 639 -5.43 26.04 -9.45
C ILE A 639 -5.19 25.39 -8.09
N LEU A 640 -5.76 24.21 -7.88
CA LEU A 640 -5.70 23.46 -6.62
C LEU A 640 -5.02 22.11 -6.82
N MET A 641 -4.17 21.73 -5.85
CA MET A 641 -3.63 20.38 -5.73
C MET A 641 -3.79 19.89 -4.28
N LYS A 642 -4.57 18.82 -4.05
CA LYS A 642 -4.79 18.28 -2.69
C LYS A 642 -3.49 17.75 -2.11
N LYS A 643 -2.86 16.82 -2.80
CA LYS A 643 -1.53 16.28 -2.52
C LYS A 643 -0.61 16.83 -3.59
N GLU A 644 0.66 16.59 -3.38
CA GLU A 644 1.66 16.95 -4.37
C GLU A 644 1.46 16.19 -5.68
N ILE A 645 1.26 14.87 -5.64
CA ILE A 645 0.88 14.02 -6.80
C ILE A 645 -0.53 14.20 -7.32
N SER A 646 -1.32 15.11 -6.75
CA SER A 646 -2.67 15.34 -7.26
C SER A 646 -2.58 16.14 -8.56
N GLU A 647 -3.53 15.92 -9.47
CA GLU A 647 -3.64 16.74 -10.67
C GLU A 647 -3.88 18.20 -10.27
N ARG A 648 -3.45 19.11 -11.14
CA ARG A 648 -3.77 20.53 -11.04
C ARG A 648 -5.17 20.73 -11.59
N ILE A 649 -6.11 21.11 -10.73
CA ILE A 649 -7.50 21.33 -11.16
C ILE A 649 -7.89 22.80 -11.02
N PRO A 650 -8.54 23.40 -12.03
CA PRO A 650 -9.11 24.73 -11.92
C PRO A 650 -10.43 24.71 -11.15
N ILE A 651 -10.59 25.59 -10.16
CA ILE A 651 -11.86 25.78 -9.44
C ILE A 651 -12.18 27.27 -9.34
N THR A 652 -13.42 27.65 -9.64
CA THR A 652 -13.89 29.03 -9.58
C THR A 652 -14.04 29.50 -8.13
N ILE A 653 -13.57 30.72 -7.83
CA ILE A 653 -13.75 31.33 -6.51
C ILE A 653 -15.20 31.82 -6.41
N SER A 654 -15.97 31.28 -5.47
CA SER A 654 -17.42 31.50 -5.39
C SER A 654 -17.84 32.48 -4.29
N ASP A 655 -17.03 32.62 -3.23
CA ASP A 655 -17.19 33.65 -2.20
C ASP A 655 -15.84 33.89 -1.52
N TRP A 656 -15.67 35.02 -0.83
CA TRP A 656 -14.45 35.32 -0.08
C TRP A 656 -14.68 36.35 1.03
N ASP A 657 -13.91 36.20 2.11
CA ASP A 657 -13.90 37.11 3.25
C ASP A 657 -12.47 37.66 3.43
N SER A 658 -12.27 38.92 3.07
CA SER A 658 -10.97 39.59 3.15
C SER A 658 -10.49 39.84 4.58
N THR A 659 -11.43 39.91 5.54
CA THR A 659 -11.12 40.08 6.97
C THR A 659 -10.70 38.78 7.63
N LYS A 660 -11.41 37.68 7.37
CA LYS A 660 -11.06 36.33 7.86
C LYS A 660 -9.94 35.67 7.06
N GLY A 661 -9.67 36.18 5.84
CA GLY A 661 -8.65 35.63 4.96
C GLY A 661 -9.05 34.29 4.33
N THR A 662 -10.35 34.04 4.14
CA THR A 662 -10.88 32.77 3.64
C THR A 662 -11.51 32.92 2.26
N ILE A 663 -11.41 31.86 1.46
CA ILE A 663 -12.11 31.73 0.18
C ILE A 663 -13.05 30.52 0.22
N THR A 664 -14.18 30.62 -0.47
CA THR A 664 -15.19 29.56 -0.58
C THR A 664 -15.26 29.06 -2.01
N LEU A 665 -15.19 27.75 -2.16
CA LEU A 665 -15.25 27.03 -3.43
C LEU A 665 -16.44 26.08 -3.40
N TYR A 666 -17.16 25.99 -4.52
CA TYR A 666 -18.14 24.94 -4.74
C TYR A 666 -17.65 24.02 -5.85
N PHE A 667 -17.65 22.72 -5.57
CA PHE A 667 -17.28 21.72 -6.57
C PHE A 667 -18.21 20.51 -6.51
N GLN A 668 -18.32 19.83 -7.65
CA GLN A 668 -19.03 18.58 -7.77
C GLN A 668 -18.01 17.44 -7.82
N GLU A 669 -18.33 16.31 -7.19
CA GLU A 669 -17.54 15.09 -7.34
C GLU A 669 -17.79 14.45 -8.71
N THR A 670 -16.91 14.74 -9.69
CA THR A 670 -17.01 14.21 -11.08
C THR A 670 -15.73 13.57 -11.59
N GLY A 671 -14.58 13.94 -11.02
CA GLY A 671 -13.22 13.52 -11.35
C GLY A 671 -12.47 12.91 -10.17
N TYR A 672 -11.36 12.18 -10.44
CA TYR A 672 -10.46 11.65 -9.40
C TYR A 672 -10.04 12.73 -8.40
N SER A 673 -9.59 13.86 -8.91
CA SER A 673 -9.10 14.98 -8.10
C SER A 673 -10.19 15.62 -7.25
N THR A 674 -11.41 15.79 -7.78
CA THR A 674 -12.56 16.27 -6.99
C THR A 674 -13.02 15.27 -5.92
N ARG A 675 -12.95 13.95 -6.20
CA ARG A 675 -13.20 12.91 -5.19
C ARG A 675 -12.18 12.99 -4.07
N GLU A 676 -10.92 13.20 -4.39
CA GLU A 676 -9.90 13.38 -3.36
C GLU A 676 -10.25 14.56 -2.44
N LEU A 677 -10.78 15.67 -2.96
CA LEU A 677 -11.20 16.80 -2.13
C LEU A 677 -12.33 16.44 -1.16
N THR A 678 -13.23 15.52 -1.50
CA THR A 678 -14.32 15.09 -0.60
C THR A 678 -13.82 14.43 0.70
N ASP A 679 -12.60 13.91 0.71
CA ASP A 679 -12.02 13.25 1.89
C ASP A 679 -11.31 14.24 2.85
N LEU A 680 -11.34 15.55 2.54
CA LEU A 680 -10.78 16.58 3.42
C LEU A 680 -11.74 16.89 4.56
N ASN A 681 -11.22 16.97 5.79
CA ASN A 681 -11.95 17.40 6.97
C ASN A 681 -11.50 18.81 7.40
N SER A 682 -12.28 19.45 8.27
CA SER A 682 -11.85 20.68 8.93
C SER A 682 -10.52 20.47 9.66
N GLY A 683 -9.56 21.37 9.46
CA GLY A 683 -8.20 21.26 10.00
C GLY A 683 -7.20 20.51 9.11
N ASP A 684 -7.65 19.87 8.04
CA ASP A 684 -6.75 19.30 7.03
C ASP A 684 -6.06 20.40 6.20
N TYR A 685 -5.12 19.97 5.36
CA TYR A 685 -4.31 20.86 4.54
C TYR A 685 -4.29 20.45 3.08
N ILE A 686 -4.36 21.43 2.20
CA ILE A 686 -4.22 21.31 0.75
C ILE A 686 -2.78 21.65 0.37
N TYR A 687 -2.18 20.84 -0.51
CA TYR A 687 -0.77 20.95 -0.88
C TYR A 687 -0.41 22.24 -1.63
N SER A 688 -1.27 22.71 -2.54
CA SER A 688 -1.05 23.94 -3.28
C SER A 688 -2.38 24.58 -3.70
N VAL A 689 -2.46 25.90 -3.57
CA VAL A 689 -3.56 26.75 -4.04
C VAL A 689 -2.93 27.98 -4.70
N VAL A 690 -3.12 28.14 -6.00
CA VAL A 690 -2.54 29.22 -6.78
C VAL A 690 -3.65 30.10 -7.34
N GLY A 691 -3.70 31.36 -6.90
CA GLY A 691 -4.64 32.37 -7.41
C GLY A 691 -4.64 33.68 -6.63
N PRO A 692 -5.61 34.57 -6.88
CA PRO A 692 -6.64 34.44 -7.92
C PRO A 692 -6.04 34.54 -9.33
N LEU A 693 -6.55 33.76 -10.26
CA LEU A 693 -6.15 33.70 -11.67
C LEU A 693 -7.33 34.06 -12.58
N GLY A 694 -7.02 34.36 -13.84
CA GLY A 694 -7.97 34.77 -14.85
C GLY A 694 -8.42 36.23 -14.71
N ASN A 695 -9.09 36.72 -15.74
CA ASN A 695 -9.58 38.09 -15.79
C ASN A 695 -10.87 38.27 -14.99
N GLU A 696 -11.03 39.45 -14.39
CA GLU A 696 -12.28 39.83 -13.74
C GLU A 696 -13.41 40.00 -14.77
N ILE A 697 -14.63 39.69 -14.37
CA ILE A 697 -15.81 39.99 -15.17
C ILE A 697 -16.13 41.48 -15.07
N GLN A 698 -16.47 42.09 -16.21
CA GLN A 698 -16.91 43.48 -16.24
C GLN A 698 -18.29 43.64 -15.60
N ILE A 699 -18.33 44.42 -14.51
CA ILE A 699 -19.54 44.73 -13.77
C ILE A 699 -19.91 46.20 -14.03
N ASN A 700 -20.95 46.43 -14.84
CA ASN A 700 -21.55 47.75 -15.10
C ASN A 700 -23.09 47.65 -14.96
N ASN A 701 -23.79 48.78 -15.05
CA ASN A 701 -25.24 48.79 -15.20
C ASN A 701 -25.62 48.62 -16.68
N PHE A 702 -26.11 47.43 -17.04
CA PHE A 702 -26.52 47.02 -18.37
C PHE A 702 -28.04 47.03 -18.57
N GLY A 703 -28.82 47.24 -17.51
CA GLY A 703 -30.29 47.08 -17.53
C GLY A 703 -30.72 45.74 -16.95
N THR A 704 -31.28 44.85 -17.78
CA THR A 704 -31.71 43.51 -17.38
C THR A 704 -30.68 42.47 -17.78
N VAL A 705 -30.14 41.76 -16.79
CA VAL A 705 -29.14 40.69 -17.00
C VAL A 705 -29.72 39.35 -16.59
N LEU A 706 -29.44 38.32 -17.39
CA LEU A 706 -29.81 36.95 -17.06
C LEU A 706 -28.56 36.10 -16.83
N LEU A 707 -28.49 35.47 -15.66
CA LEU A 707 -27.46 34.49 -15.34
C LEU A 707 -28.08 33.11 -15.32
N ALA A 708 -27.44 32.12 -15.93
CA ALA A 708 -27.83 30.73 -15.76
C ALA A 708 -26.68 29.87 -15.27
N GLY A 709 -26.98 29.07 -14.25
CA GLY A 709 -26.07 28.13 -13.61
C GLY A 709 -26.57 26.70 -13.78
N GLY A 710 -25.66 25.78 -14.09
CA GLY A 710 -25.94 24.34 -14.10
C GLY A 710 -24.87 23.59 -13.32
N CYS A 711 -25.26 22.61 -12.50
CA CYS A 711 -24.35 21.86 -11.62
C CYS A 711 -23.48 22.80 -10.75
N TYR A 712 -22.14 22.72 -10.87
CA TYR A 712 -21.19 23.56 -10.12
C TYR A 712 -21.27 25.04 -10.51
N GLY A 713 -21.86 25.34 -11.67
CA GLY A 713 -22.01 26.69 -12.20
C GLY A 713 -22.89 27.60 -11.33
N ASN A 714 -23.79 27.03 -10.51
CA ASN A 714 -24.59 27.79 -9.55
C ASN A 714 -23.73 28.57 -8.55
N GLY A 715 -22.64 27.95 -8.07
CA GLY A 715 -21.67 28.60 -7.19
C GLY A 715 -20.90 29.72 -7.90
N ALA A 716 -20.56 29.51 -9.17
CA ALA A 716 -19.79 30.45 -9.97
C ALA A 716 -20.60 31.70 -10.39
N ILE A 717 -21.90 31.57 -10.65
CA ILE A 717 -22.75 32.72 -11.00
C ILE A 717 -23.12 33.59 -9.79
N TYR A 718 -23.07 33.05 -8.57
CA TYR A 718 -23.43 33.78 -7.35
C TYR A 718 -22.65 35.09 -7.14
N PRO A 719 -21.30 35.12 -7.15
CA PRO A 719 -20.55 36.36 -6.96
C PRO A 719 -20.80 37.37 -8.10
N ILE A 720 -21.10 36.90 -9.30
CA ILE A 720 -21.41 37.74 -10.46
C ILE A 720 -22.81 38.37 -10.30
N ALA A 721 -23.81 37.57 -9.95
CA ALA A 721 -25.18 38.04 -9.69
C ALA A 721 -25.20 39.08 -8.58
N LYS A 722 -24.48 38.82 -7.48
CA LYS A 722 -24.33 39.75 -6.36
C LYS A 722 -23.72 41.08 -6.81
N ALA A 723 -22.62 41.02 -7.57
CA ALA A 723 -21.95 42.22 -8.07
C ALA A 723 -22.82 43.01 -9.06
N LEU A 724 -23.52 42.34 -9.99
CA LEU A 724 -24.44 42.99 -10.94
C LEU A 724 -25.65 43.61 -10.25
N LYS A 725 -26.21 42.95 -9.23
CA LYS A 725 -27.31 43.49 -8.41
C LYS A 725 -26.86 44.75 -7.68
N SER A 726 -25.68 44.72 -7.05
CA SER A 726 -25.10 45.90 -6.40
C SER A 726 -24.79 47.05 -7.38
N ALA A 727 -24.52 46.74 -8.65
CA ALA A 727 -24.34 47.73 -9.71
C ALA A 727 -25.67 48.30 -10.28
N GLY A 728 -26.82 47.91 -9.73
CA GLY A 728 -28.14 48.44 -10.11
C GLY A 728 -28.84 47.73 -11.26
N ASN A 729 -28.36 46.54 -11.67
CA ASN A 729 -29.03 45.76 -12.70
C ASN A 729 -30.28 45.05 -12.16
N LYS A 730 -31.25 44.79 -13.04
CA LYS A 730 -32.30 43.80 -12.81
C LYS A 730 -31.74 42.40 -13.10
N VAL A 731 -31.66 41.55 -12.09
CA VAL A 731 -30.99 40.25 -12.14
C VAL A 731 -32.02 39.13 -12.22
N LEU A 732 -32.04 38.43 -13.35
CA LEU A 732 -32.81 37.21 -13.56
C LEU A 732 -31.86 36.01 -13.45
N VAL A 733 -32.27 34.98 -12.71
CA VAL A 733 -31.46 33.77 -12.53
C VAL A 733 -32.22 32.54 -13.00
N ILE A 734 -31.58 31.72 -13.83
CA ILE A 734 -32.03 30.36 -14.12
C ILE A 734 -31.11 29.39 -13.39
N LEU A 735 -31.67 28.58 -12.50
CA LEU A 735 -30.93 27.49 -11.85
C LEU A 735 -31.37 26.18 -12.50
N GLU A 736 -30.42 25.49 -13.14
CA GLU A 736 -30.61 24.21 -13.81
C GLU A 736 -30.01 23.06 -13.00
N ALA A 737 -30.78 21.98 -12.86
CA ALA A 737 -30.34 20.76 -12.19
C ALA A 737 -31.01 19.52 -12.80
N ARG A 738 -30.54 18.32 -12.45
CA ARG A 738 -31.24 17.09 -12.82
C ARG A 738 -32.51 16.87 -12.01
N ASN A 739 -32.43 17.14 -10.71
CA ASN A 739 -33.51 17.06 -9.73
C ASN A 739 -33.37 18.18 -8.68
N GLU A 740 -34.41 18.38 -7.87
CA GLU A 740 -34.47 19.45 -6.89
C GLU A 740 -33.44 19.38 -5.76
N ASN A 741 -33.00 18.16 -5.39
CA ASN A 741 -32.05 17.90 -4.32
C ASN A 741 -30.61 18.33 -4.67
N LEU A 742 -30.36 18.71 -5.93
CA LEU A 742 -29.06 19.22 -6.39
C LEU A 742 -28.96 20.75 -6.31
N PHE A 743 -30.03 21.45 -5.96
CA PHE A 743 -29.98 22.90 -5.78
C PHE A 743 -29.29 23.29 -4.47
N TYR A 744 -28.33 24.21 -4.56
CA TYR A 744 -27.64 24.82 -3.43
C TYR A 744 -27.61 26.34 -3.60
N LEU A 745 -27.38 27.08 -2.49
CA LEU A 745 -27.44 28.55 -2.43
C LEU A 745 -28.79 29.18 -2.79
N VAL A 746 -29.88 28.41 -2.84
CA VAL A 746 -31.22 28.92 -3.22
C VAL A 746 -31.61 30.16 -2.44
N LYS A 747 -31.49 30.13 -1.10
CA LYS A 747 -31.79 31.28 -0.23
C LYS A 747 -30.93 32.49 -0.56
N LYS A 748 -29.63 32.28 -0.81
CA LYS A 748 -28.73 33.38 -1.20
C LYS A 748 -29.11 33.99 -2.54
N PHE A 749 -29.62 33.20 -3.48
CA PHE A 749 -30.14 33.71 -4.76
C PHE A 749 -31.46 34.45 -4.59
N GLU A 750 -32.37 33.98 -3.74
CA GLU A 750 -33.65 34.64 -3.46
C GLU A 750 -33.46 36.06 -2.92
N GLU A 751 -32.40 36.30 -2.16
CA GLU A 751 -32.06 37.61 -1.62
C GLU A 751 -31.52 38.60 -2.68
N ILE A 752 -30.87 38.11 -3.73
CA ILE A 752 -30.15 38.97 -4.70
C ILE A 752 -30.79 39.04 -6.09
N SER A 753 -31.73 38.15 -6.40
CA SER A 753 -32.32 38.03 -7.74
C SER A 753 -33.72 38.67 -7.77
N ASP A 754 -34.04 39.40 -8.84
CA ASP A 754 -35.40 39.92 -9.06
C ASP A 754 -36.38 38.85 -9.51
N LYS A 755 -35.87 37.80 -10.16
CA LYS A 755 -36.64 36.61 -10.54
C LYS A 755 -35.73 35.40 -10.60
N ILE A 756 -36.21 34.30 -10.03
CA ILE A 756 -35.56 32.99 -10.14
C ILE A 756 -36.47 32.04 -10.91
N THR A 757 -35.90 31.35 -11.88
CA THR A 757 -36.56 30.26 -12.61
C THR A 757 -35.79 28.98 -12.34
N PHE A 758 -36.46 28.00 -11.76
CA PHE A 758 -35.90 26.67 -11.56
C PHE A 758 -36.21 25.80 -12.78
N CYS A 759 -35.22 25.05 -13.24
CA CYS A 759 -35.37 24.04 -14.28
C CYS A 759 -34.79 22.73 -13.78
N THR A 760 -35.60 21.67 -13.73
CA THR A 760 -35.09 20.31 -13.46
C THR A 760 -35.38 19.37 -14.62
N SER A 761 -34.41 18.52 -14.96
CA SER A 761 -34.56 17.56 -16.05
C SER A 761 -35.71 16.57 -15.82
N ASP A 762 -35.94 16.18 -14.57
CA ASP A 762 -37.03 15.28 -14.16
C ASP A 762 -38.38 15.98 -13.94
N GLY A 763 -38.39 17.30 -13.76
CA GLY A 763 -39.57 18.09 -13.39
C GLY A 763 -39.89 18.14 -11.89
N SER A 764 -39.01 17.64 -11.02
CA SER A 764 -39.17 17.72 -9.56
C SER A 764 -39.31 19.15 -9.01
N LYS A 765 -38.69 20.16 -9.64
CA LYS A 765 -38.86 21.56 -9.22
C LYS A 765 -38.79 22.54 -10.38
N GLY A 766 -39.83 23.38 -10.48
CA GLY A 766 -39.94 24.40 -11.53
C GLY A 766 -40.30 23.79 -12.89
N LEU A 767 -39.62 24.22 -13.94
CA LEU A 767 -39.90 23.78 -15.30
C LEU A 767 -39.21 22.44 -15.58
N LYS A 768 -39.94 21.49 -16.16
CA LYS A 768 -39.37 20.21 -16.62
C LYS A 768 -38.56 20.41 -17.89
N GLY A 769 -37.25 20.26 -17.80
CA GLY A 769 -36.34 20.40 -18.94
C GLY A 769 -34.94 20.86 -18.53
N LYS A 770 -34.16 21.27 -19.52
CA LYS A 770 -32.81 21.82 -19.34
C LYS A 770 -32.85 23.35 -19.53
N ILE A 771 -31.66 23.96 -19.67
CA ILE A 771 -31.50 25.40 -19.84
C ILE A 771 -32.38 26.00 -20.94
N LEU A 772 -32.54 25.32 -22.08
CA LEU A 772 -33.35 25.81 -23.20
C LEU A 772 -34.80 26.06 -22.81
N THR A 773 -35.39 25.17 -22.01
CA THR A 773 -36.77 25.31 -21.51
C THR A 773 -36.91 26.54 -20.62
N GLY A 774 -35.91 26.80 -19.77
CA GLY A 774 -35.88 28.00 -18.93
C GLY A 774 -35.76 29.29 -19.76
N LEU A 775 -34.91 29.28 -20.79
CA LEU A 775 -34.75 30.40 -21.70
C LEU A 775 -36.04 30.66 -22.49
N GLU A 776 -36.63 29.63 -23.11
CA GLU A 776 -37.92 29.72 -23.81
C GLU A 776 -39.02 30.30 -22.92
N HIS A 777 -39.11 29.86 -21.67
CA HIS A 777 -40.09 30.38 -20.72
C HIS A 777 -39.92 31.89 -20.45
N ILE A 778 -38.68 32.36 -20.30
CA ILE A 778 -38.41 33.80 -20.10
C ILE A 778 -38.70 34.60 -21.37
N PHE A 779 -38.33 34.08 -22.55
CA PHE A 779 -38.58 34.76 -23.82
C PHE A 779 -40.08 34.80 -24.16
N ASN A 780 -40.84 33.74 -23.87
CA ASN A 780 -42.30 33.71 -24.07
C ASN A 780 -43.05 34.72 -23.19
N GLN A 781 -42.44 35.18 -22.09
CA GLN A 781 -42.98 36.25 -21.24
C GLN A 781 -42.69 37.66 -21.77
N SER A 782 -42.06 37.78 -22.94
CA SER A 782 -41.66 39.06 -23.54
C SER A 782 -40.77 39.91 -22.62
N ILE A 783 -39.99 39.26 -21.75
CA ILE A 783 -39.02 39.94 -20.89
C ILE A 783 -37.79 40.29 -21.73
N LYS A 784 -37.49 41.59 -21.88
CA LYS A 784 -36.26 42.05 -22.53
C LYS A 784 -35.05 41.76 -21.64
N VAL A 785 -34.05 41.06 -22.18
CA VAL A 785 -32.75 40.80 -21.54
C VAL A 785 -31.66 41.47 -22.35
N ASP A 786 -30.82 42.28 -21.72
CA ASP A 786 -29.77 43.06 -22.37
C ASP A 786 -28.41 42.33 -22.39
N LYS A 787 -28.18 41.38 -21.47
CA LYS A 787 -26.93 40.59 -21.40
C LYS A 787 -27.11 39.23 -20.73
N PHE A 788 -26.39 38.22 -21.23
CA PHE A 788 -26.41 36.86 -20.68
C PHE A 788 -25.04 36.43 -20.12
N TYR A 789 -25.09 35.72 -18.99
CA TYR A 789 -23.95 34.99 -18.44
C TYR A 789 -24.34 33.52 -18.20
N PHE A 790 -23.65 32.60 -18.84
CA PHE A 790 -23.89 31.16 -18.68
C PHE A 790 -22.65 30.47 -18.12
N ILE A 791 -22.82 29.74 -17.02
CA ILE A 791 -21.75 28.96 -16.41
C ILE A 791 -22.31 27.59 -16.04
N GLY A 792 -21.75 26.53 -16.60
CA GLY A 792 -22.21 25.17 -16.40
C GLY A 792 -21.41 24.18 -17.22
N CYS A 793 -22.02 23.05 -17.60
CA CYS A 793 -21.35 22.12 -18.50
C CYS A 793 -21.20 22.70 -19.92
N THR A 794 -20.20 22.22 -20.66
CA THR A 794 -19.88 22.68 -22.02
C THR A 794 -21.09 22.62 -22.96
N TYR A 795 -21.91 21.57 -22.86
CA TYR A 795 -23.13 21.42 -23.66
C TYR A 795 -24.20 22.45 -23.29
N MET A 796 -24.43 22.71 -22.00
CA MET A 796 -25.38 23.74 -21.55
C MET A 796 -24.98 25.12 -22.11
N MET A 797 -23.70 25.46 -22.03
CA MET A 797 -23.20 26.74 -22.53
C MET A 797 -23.28 26.83 -24.06
N LYS A 798 -23.00 25.74 -24.79
CA LYS A 798 -23.18 25.65 -26.25
C LYS A 798 -24.65 25.89 -26.63
N ASP A 799 -25.57 25.16 -26.03
CA ASP A 799 -27.00 25.23 -26.33
C ASP A 799 -27.56 26.62 -26.03
N ALA A 800 -27.22 27.19 -24.88
CA ALA A 800 -27.66 28.53 -24.48
C ALA A 800 -27.05 29.63 -25.39
N SER A 801 -25.80 29.46 -25.82
CA SER A 801 -25.15 30.38 -26.76
C SER A 801 -25.82 30.34 -28.14
N ASN A 802 -26.11 29.14 -28.66
CA ASN A 802 -26.82 28.98 -29.92
C ASN A 802 -28.25 29.54 -29.86
N PHE A 803 -28.95 29.31 -28.75
CA PHE A 803 -30.28 29.84 -28.52
C PHE A 803 -30.29 31.38 -28.56
N THR A 804 -29.40 32.02 -27.78
CA THR A 804 -29.33 33.49 -27.73
C THR A 804 -28.86 34.11 -29.05
N LYS A 805 -28.03 33.40 -29.83
CA LYS A 805 -27.63 33.82 -31.19
C LYS A 805 -28.83 33.85 -32.14
N GLY A 806 -29.70 32.84 -32.07
CA GLY A 806 -30.94 32.77 -32.86
C GLY A 806 -32.04 33.75 -32.43
N HIS A 807 -31.97 34.27 -31.20
CA HIS A 807 -32.98 35.17 -30.62
C HIS A 807 -32.44 36.59 -30.44
N GLY A 808 -32.09 37.24 -31.54
CA GLY A 808 -31.70 38.65 -31.56
C GLY A 808 -30.21 38.93 -31.32
N ASN A 809 -29.37 37.89 -31.31
CA ASN A 809 -27.91 37.98 -31.17
C ASN A 809 -27.46 38.84 -29.96
N ILE A 810 -28.12 38.63 -28.83
CA ILE A 810 -27.91 39.40 -27.60
C ILE A 810 -26.53 39.04 -27.00
N PRO A 811 -25.75 39.99 -26.45
CA PRO A 811 -24.42 39.71 -25.90
C PRO A 811 -24.42 38.59 -24.85
N THR A 812 -23.78 37.46 -25.19
CA THR A 812 -23.75 36.25 -24.38
C THR A 812 -22.33 35.90 -23.97
N TYR A 813 -22.09 35.80 -22.67
CA TYR A 813 -20.79 35.46 -22.09
C TYR A 813 -20.84 34.11 -21.40
N VAL A 814 -19.84 33.28 -21.67
CA VAL A 814 -19.70 31.92 -21.12
C VAL A 814 -18.40 31.82 -20.35
N SER A 815 -18.41 31.20 -19.17
CA SER A 815 -17.17 30.92 -18.44
C SER A 815 -16.71 29.50 -18.75
N LEU A 816 -15.64 29.36 -19.52
CA LEU A 816 -15.18 28.07 -20.05
C LEU A 816 -14.24 27.37 -19.08
N SER A 817 -14.59 26.13 -18.74
CA SER A 817 -13.77 25.23 -17.92
C SER A 817 -12.86 24.35 -18.80
N THR A 818 -12.04 24.97 -19.64
CA THR A 818 -11.10 24.22 -20.52
C THR A 818 -10.09 23.41 -19.70
N ILE A 819 -9.38 22.47 -20.31
CA ILE A 819 -8.24 21.78 -19.67
C ILE A 819 -7.16 22.80 -19.29
N MET A 820 -6.93 23.01 -17.99
CA MET A 820 -5.93 23.95 -17.47
C MET A 820 -4.98 23.26 -16.50
N ILE A 821 -3.66 23.39 -16.74
CA ILE A 821 -2.62 22.78 -15.88
C ILE A 821 -1.96 23.84 -15.00
N ASP A 822 -1.41 24.92 -15.58
CA ASP A 822 -0.67 25.93 -14.80
C ASP A 822 -1.52 27.14 -14.37
N GLY A 823 -2.62 27.43 -15.08
CA GLY A 823 -3.43 28.63 -14.88
C GLY A 823 -2.75 29.96 -15.24
N THR A 824 -1.55 29.93 -15.83
CA THR A 824 -0.73 31.12 -16.16
C THR A 824 -0.47 31.26 -17.67
N GLY A 825 -0.86 30.27 -18.47
CA GLY A 825 -0.77 30.29 -19.93
C GLY A 825 0.55 29.77 -20.49
N MET A 826 1.56 29.49 -19.67
CA MET A 826 2.87 29.03 -20.12
C MET A 826 2.82 27.64 -20.78
N CYS A 827 1.95 26.75 -20.32
CA CYS A 827 1.78 25.40 -20.83
C CYS A 827 0.98 25.33 -22.15
N GLY A 828 0.18 26.36 -22.43
CA GLY A 828 -0.72 26.40 -23.59
C GLY A 828 -1.86 25.36 -23.58
N CYS A 829 -2.06 24.59 -22.50
CA CYS A 829 -3.11 23.57 -22.43
C CYS A 829 -4.53 24.18 -22.50
N CYS A 830 -4.71 25.34 -21.86
CA CYS A 830 -5.98 26.08 -21.78
C CYS A 830 -6.39 26.76 -23.10
N ARG A 831 -5.70 26.45 -24.22
CA ARG A 831 -6.00 27.04 -25.52
C ARG A 831 -7.40 26.66 -26.00
N LEU A 832 -8.09 27.63 -26.55
CA LEU A 832 -9.36 27.50 -27.25
C LEU A 832 -9.34 28.33 -28.54
N SER A 833 -10.26 28.02 -29.44
CA SER A 833 -10.44 28.77 -30.68
C SER A 833 -11.72 29.60 -30.61
N LEU A 834 -11.62 30.85 -31.03
CA LEU A 834 -12.74 31.75 -31.27
C LEU A 834 -12.85 32.02 -32.78
N ILE A 835 -14.07 31.93 -33.31
CA ILE A 835 -14.41 32.29 -34.68
C ILE A 835 -14.84 33.77 -34.67
N GLN A 836 -13.94 34.64 -35.07
CA GLN A 836 -14.16 36.08 -35.16
C GLN A 836 -14.16 36.49 -36.62
N GLU A 837 -15.29 37.00 -37.13
CA GLU A 837 -15.42 37.46 -38.52
C GLU A 837 -15.02 36.42 -39.59
N GLY A 838 -15.16 35.13 -39.27
CA GLY A 838 -14.79 34.02 -40.15
C GLY A 838 -13.35 33.52 -40.00
N GLU A 839 -12.53 34.19 -39.19
CA GLU A 839 -11.16 33.77 -38.87
C GLU A 839 -11.10 33.04 -37.52
N VAL A 840 -10.23 32.02 -37.45
CA VAL A 840 -9.97 31.25 -36.24
C VAL A 840 -8.87 31.93 -35.43
N VAL A 841 -9.25 32.57 -34.33
CA VAL A 841 -8.35 33.23 -33.38
C VAL A 841 -8.12 32.31 -32.18
N THR A 842 -6.85 31.97 -31.93
CA THR A 842 -6.49 31.18 -30.74
C THR A 842 -6.36 32.07 -29.51
N LYS A 843 -7.00 31.67 -28.42
CA LYS A 843 -6.96 32.33 -27.10
C LYS A 843 -6.64 31.33 -26.00
N PHE A 844 -6.16 31.81 -24.85
CA PHE A 844 -5.83 31.00 -23.68
C PHE A 844 -6.82 31.29 -22.55
N ALA A 845 -7.68 30.33 -22.21
CA ALA A 845 -8.71 30.51 -21.20
C ALA A 845 -8.18 30.98 -19.84
N CYS A 846 -6.97 30.59 -19.49
CA CYS A 846 -6.34 30.91 -18.22
C CYS A 846 -5.73 32.32 -18.13
N VAL A 847 -5.48 32.98 -19.27
CA VAL A 847 -4.86 34.32 -19.33
C VAL A 847 -5.78 35.34 -20.00
N ASP A 848 -6.40 34.97 -21.11
CA ASP A 848 -7.39 35.80 -21.81
C ASP A 848 -8.78 35.71 -21.18
N GLY A 849 -9.06 34.66 -20.40
CA GLY A 849 -10.37 34.35 -19.82
C GLY A 849 -10.31 34.01 -18.32
N PRO A 850 -11.36 33.41 -17.73
CA PRO A 850 -12.08 32.28 -18.34
C PRO A 850 -13.38 32.64 -19.08
N THR A 851 -13.78 33.91 -19.07
CA THR A 851 -15.05 34.35 -19.68
C THR A 851 -14.87 34.83 -21.11
N PHE A 852 -15.66 34.28 -22.05
CA PHE A 852 -15.60 34.58 -23.48
C PHE A 852 -16.98 34.84 -24.07
N ASN A 853 -17.04 35.44 -25.26
CA ASN A 853 -18.28 35.55 -26.03
C ASN A 853 -18.69 34.16 -26.55
N GLY A 854 -19.80 33.62 -26.05
CA GLY A 854 -20.28 32.28 -26.37
C GLY A 854 -20.65 32.07 -27.85
N HIS A 855 -20.91 33.15 -28.58
CA HIS A 855 -21.23 33.10 -30.02
C HIS A 855 -20.01 32.90 -30.91
N GLN A 856 -18.82 33.16 -30.36
CA GLN A 856 -17.54 33.04 -31.05
C GLN A 856 -16.83 31.72 -30.72
N VAL A 857 -17.22 30.98 -29.69
CA VAL A 857 -16.50 29.76 -29.28
C VAL A 857 -16.64 28.67 -30.35
N ASP A 858 -15.50 28.09 -30.75
CA ASP A 858 -15.48 26.84 -31.51
C ASP A 858 -15.80 25.67 -30.56
N TRP A 859 -17.10 25.41 -30.41
CA TRP A 859 -17.61 24.42 -29.48
C TRP A 859 -17.21 23.00 -29.83
N ASP A 860 -17.07 22.68 -31.12
CA ASP A 860 -16.76 21.32 -31.56
C ASP A 860 -15.29 20.98 -31.28
N LEU A 861 -14.38 21.92 -31.52
CA LEU A 861 -12.99 21.76 -31.11
C LEU A 861 -12.85 21.68 -29.58
N LEU A 862 -13.60 22.50 -28.83
CA LEU A 862 -13.56 22.47 -27.37
C LEU A 862 -13.99 21.11 -26.81
N ILE A 863 -15.15 20.59 -27.26
CA ILE A 863 -15.67 19.28 -26.82
C ILE A 863 -14.71 18.15 -27.21
N ASN A 864 -14.20 18.16 -28.44
CA ASN A 864 -13.24 17.14 -28.88
C ASN A 864 -11.96 17.12 -28.03
N ARG A 865 -11.54 18.27 -27.51
CA ARG A 865 -10.38 18.36 -26.61
C ARG A 865 -10.69 17.84 -25.21
N GLU A 866 -11.86 18.18 -24.67
CA GLU A 866 -12.32 17.67 -23.37
C GLU A 866 -12.48 16.15 -23.38
N ASP A 867 -12.94 15.59 -24.50
CA ASP A 867 -13.22 14.16 -24.64
C ASP A 867 -11.95 13.28 -24.68
N GLN A 868 -10.76 13.86 -24.91
CA GLN A 868 -9.50 13.11 -24.98
C GLN A 868 -9.14 12.38 -23.68
N TYR A 869 -9.67 12.84 -22.54
CA TYR A 869 -9.36 12.28 -21.21
C TYR A 869 -10.50 11.44 -20.60
N LYS A 870 -11.64 11.32 -21.30
CA LYS A 870 -12.79 10.54 -20.81
C LYS A 870 -12.45 9.07 -20.52
N GLU A 871 -11.71 8.40 -21.42
CA GLU A 871 -11.34 6.99 -21.23
C GLU A 871 -10.37 6.76 -20.03
N PRO A 872 -9.26 7.50 -19.91
CA PRO A 872 -8.39 7.43 -18.72
C PRO A 872 -9.13 7.70 -17.40
N GLU A 873 -10.01 8.70 -17.36
CA GLU A 873 -10.77 9.05 -16.14
C GLU A 873 -11.72 7.92 -15.70
N VAL A 874 -12.46 7.30 -16.63
CA VAL A 874 -13.37 6.18 -16.33
C VAL A 874 -12.62 4.97 -15.77
N SER A 875 -11.41 4.68 -16.28
CA SER A 875 -10.57 3.57 -15.83
C SER A 875 -10.10 3.69 -14.37
N ILE A 876 -9.99 4.93 -13.88
CA ILE A 876 -9.62 5.26 -12.49
C ILE A 876 -10.87 5.21 -11.59
N TYR A 877 -12.02 5.66 -12.10
CA TYR A 877 -13.31 5.66 -11.39
C TYR A 877 -13.84 4.26 -11.06
N GLN A 878 -13.65 3.29 -11.96
CA GLN A 878 -14.11 1.91 -11.74
C GLN A 878 -13.40 1.19 -10.56
N LYS A 879 -12.39 1.81 -9.94
CA LYS A 879 -11.62 1.26 -8.81
C LYS A 879 -12.09 1.72 -7.43
N ARG A 880 -13.11 2.59 -7.28
CA ARG A 880 -13.66 3.01 -5.96
C ARG A 880 -15.18 3.26 -5.99
N ARG A 881 -15.91 2.78 -4.96
CA ARG A 881 -17.39 2.81 -4.86
C ARG A 881 -17.98 4.22 -4.69
N CYS A 882 -19.17 4.43 -5.24
CA CYS A 882 -19.95 5.68 -5.26
C CYS A 882 -20.56 6.01 -3.87
N LYS A 883 -20.24 7.17 -3.27
CA LYS A 883 -20.77 7.60 -1.96
C LYS A 883 -22.27 7.86 -1.97
N ALA A 884 -22.86 8.28 -3.08
CA ALA A 884 -24.31 8.48 -3.19
C ALA A 884 -25.08 7.15 -2.96
N VAL A 885 -24.52 6.03 -3.42
CA VAL A 885 -25.10 4.69 -3.15
C VAL A 885 -24.95 4.31 -1.68
N GLU A 886 -23.87 4.70 -1.03
CA GLU A 886 -23.67 4.45 0.41
C GLU A 886 -24.62 5.31 1.26
N LYS A 887 -24.86 6.57 0.87
CA LYS A 887 -25.77 7.50 1.57
C LYS A 887 -27.24 7.18 1.36
N PHE A 888 -27.61 6.73 0.16
CA PHE A 888 -28.93 6.15 -0.09
C PHE A 888 -29.14 4.92 0.80
N LYS A 889 -28.14 4.02 0.87
CA LYS A 889 -28.20 2.81 1.71
C LYS A 889 -28.19 3.12 3.22
N SER A 890 -27.60 4.22 3.65
CA SER A 890 -27.63 4.66 5.06
C SER A 890 -28.89 5.44 5.42
N GLY A 891 -29.78 5.74 4.46
CA GLY A 891 -31.00 6.52 4.67
C GLY A 891 -30.75 8.02 4.88
N GLU A 892 -29.53 8.50 4.61
CA GLU A 892 -29.19 9.93 4.69
C GLU A 892 -29.82 10.75 3.55
N ILE A 893 -30.14 10.10 2.43
CA ILE A 893 -30.84 10.71 1.29
C ILE A 893 -31.88 9.71 0.75
N ASN A 894 -33.01 10.23 0.25
CA ASN A 894 -34.04 9.43 -0.40
C ASN A 894 -33.58 8.99 -1.81
N GLU A 895 -34.30 7.99 -2.36
CA GLU A 895 -34.01 7.28 -3.61
C GLU A 895 -33.82 8.17 -4.85
#